data_AF-A0A7C3Y6L5-F1
#
_entry.id   AF-A0A7C3Y6L5-F1
#
_cell.length_a   1.000
_cell.length_b   1.000
_cell.length_c   1.000
_cell.angle_alpha   90.00
_cell.angle_beta   90.00
_cell.angle_gamma   90.00
#
_symmetry.space_group_name_H-M   'P 1'
#
loop_
_entity.id
_entity.type
_entity.pdbx_description
1 polymer ?
#
loop_
_entity_poly.entity_id
_entity_poly.type
_entity_poly.pdbx_seq_one_letter_code
_entity_poly.pdbx_strand_id
1 'polypeptide(L)'
;HSGDQRAILVRFNLDGLAAGDTIASAVLSLFVSAHPTGTLALPVSVYSVLRPWNETEATWYNATANSLWTLAGCNGPGTDRASLLSASTVLTNTDVWISLDVTRLVQRWVNDPGSNFGLVIKAGNPIDVAAAATQAGDEYLFHSGEFAADPTTRPKLTVNYVPAGAGSPTATPTMVYGSPTAVTFQQLVSPTGEYTGTFDTFISDYGDPDTNYGEDVALRVRSNDHRASLIRFDVSSIPAFARVYSATLSLYVQSRTNVNSLPLSAYRLLIPWVDTEATWLQATATRRWAFPGANGLTTDRAPQAFATMVLTTTNVWTNWDVTPLAQEWIADPEANRGVILKAGSGTQVEYSLIASHHLANPTLRPRLQIVYALPVNVTPVPVPTRTPTATPSSTATPSIIPTVVVFQAGQRPDAGYTGVADTYISGEGDLSANYGLDPVFSVGAGDTRAALLRFDLSSIPPWVIVQNARLAVFSDGASIGYPLTISALQVLRPWSETQATWLDAMAGRRWTIPGANGLGSDRLARPSDTRVVNSLGVWYEFDITDMAAEWVASPEANAGLVLKGLDGPSVAYDFRSSQYQGVLGGLFRPQLILSYVVPPGPTPTPSNTRTPTATPTRLWTYLPIVLAGYQPLLLPSETPTPSSTAMVTPPTATETASSTATPTPTRTPTATATVTATPTATATVTATATPIVTTVVFRQGSNPWPSYNGVQDTYISNLAQGDDSTNFGRSNQITLHSNGRELGLMRFDVSMIPPTSTIVSGRLTLCVDSRSGVIPLVVNIHEVLRPWVADEATWLQAAAGWPWAIPGAAGATDKVQSPVSSNTLTQVDACAEFDLTPLVQSWVHNPTANKGLLLAGVALSDVEYRLRSSEYAAQSYRPKLVVTYIP
;
A
#
# COMPACT_ATOMS: atom_id res chain seq x y z
N HIS A 1 29.53 -37.48 -6.33
CA HIS A 1 29.62 -36.70 -5.09
C HIS A 1 28.29 -35.98 -4.88
N SER A 2 27.63 -36.19 -3.75
CA SER A 2 26.31 -35.64 -3.42
C SER A 2 26.40 -34.73 -2.21
N GLY A 3 25.86 -33.52 -2.33
CA GLY A 3 25.98 -32.44 -1.35
C GLY A 3 26.26 -31.10 -2.04
N ASP A 4 25.96 -30.01 -1.35
CA ASP A 4 26.23 -28.64 -1.81
C ASP A 4 27.74 -28.43 -2.06
N GLN A 5 28.09 -27.86 -3.22
CA GLN A 5 29.49 -27.68 -3.66
C GLN A 5 29.89 -26.21 -3.83
N ARG A 6 28.92 -25.28 -3.90
CA ARG A 6 29.15 -23.85 -4.09
C ARG A 6 28.04 -23.06 -3.41
N ALA A 7 28.42 -22.11 -2.56
CA ALA A 7 27.51 -21.19 -1.92
C ALA A 7 27.84 -19.75 -2.36
N ILE A 8 26.80 -18.94 -2.59
CA ILE A 8 26.95 -17.51 -2.88
C ILE A 8 26.84 -16.76 -1.56
N LEU A 9 27.78 -15.86 -1.28
CA LEU A 9 27.71 -14.89 -0.20
C LEU A 9 27.43 -13.50 -0.79
N VAL A 10 26.50 -12.75 -0.19
CA VAL A 10 26.18 -11.38 -0.62
C VAL A 10 25.79 -10.53 0.58
N ARG A 11 26.30 -9.30 0.67
CA ARG A 11 26.00 -8.38 1.77
C ARG A 11 25.65 -7.01 1.22
N PHE A 12 24.50 -6.49 1.63
CA PHE A 12 24.09 -5.12 1.31
C PHE A 12 24.40 -4.21 2.49
N ASN A 13 24.89 -3.02 2.19
CA ASN A 13 24.90 -1.93 3.14
C ASN A 13 23.46 -1.39 3.29
N LEU A 14 23.10 -0.94 4.49
CA LEU A 14 21.78 -0.41 4.84
C LEU A 14 21.85 1.05 5.34
N ASP A 15 22.97 1.73 5.14
CA ASP A 15 23.12 3.17 5.42
C ASP A 15 21.96 3.96 4.80
N GLY A 16 21.26 4.72 5.65
CA GLY A 16 20.01 5.40 5.31
C GLY A 16 18.76 4.80 5.98
N LEU A 17 18.85 3.61 6.57
CA LEU A 17 17.83 3.05 7.47
C LEU A 17 18.26 3.26 8.94
N ALA A 18 17.35 3.71 9.80
CA ALA A 18 17.60 3.97 11.21
C ALA A 18 17.07 2.85 12.13
N ALA A 19 17.68 2.71 13.31
CA ALA A 19 17.27 1.70 14.29
C ALA A 19 15.87 2.00 14.84
N GLY A 20 14.92 1.09 14.55
CA GLY A 20 13.50 1.26 14.85
C GLY A 20 12.61 1.55 13.64
N ASP A 21 13.19 1.74 12.44
CA ASP A 21 12.43 1.87 11.20
C ASP A 21 11.65 0.58 10.91
N THR A 22 10.38 0.72 10.53
CA THR A 22 9.51 -0.41 10.24
C THR A 22 9.56 -0.73 8.75
N ILE A 23 10.13 -1.87 8.40
CA ILE A 23 10.33 -2.32 7.01
C ILE A 23 9.04 -2.94 6.49
N ALA A 24 8.37 -2.22 5.58
CA ALA A 24 7.12 -2.63 4.95
C ALA A 24 7.35 -3.76 3.92
N SER A 25 8.45 -3.70 3.17
CA SER A 25 8.95 -4.82 2.37
C SER A 25 10.45 -4.69 2.09
N ALA A 26 11.13 -5.83 1.90
CA ALA A 26 12.48 -5.87 1.33
C ALA A 26 12.64 -7.05 0.37
N VAL A 27 13.04 -6.78 -0.87
CA VAL A 27 13.16 -7.78 -1.95
C VAL A 27 14.58 -7.83 -2.46
N LEU A 28 15.21 -9.00 -2.35
CA LEU A 28 16.49 -9.32 -2.96
C LEU A 28 16.27 -9.80 -4.39
N SER A 29 16.76 -9.07 -5.39
CA SER A 29 16.75 -9.50 -6.79
C SER A 29 18.16 -9.84 -7.27
N LEU A 30 18.28 -10.96 -8.00
CA LEU A 30 19.52 -11.48 -8.53
C LEU A 30 19.31 -11.91 -9.99
N PHE A 31 20.25 -11.58 -10.88
CA PHE A 31 20.18 -11.98 -12.28
C PHE A 31 20.91 -13.31 -12.50
N VAL A 32 20.16 -14.32 -12.97
CA VAL A 32 20.68 -15.64 -13.37
C VAL A 32 21.24 -15.51 -14.78
N SER A 33 22.53 -15.79 -14.97
CA SER A 33 23.23 -15.50 -16.23
C SER A 33 23.54 -16.73 -17.09
N ALA A 34 23.72 -17.91 -16.49
CA ALA A 34 23.98 -19.14 -17.25
C ALA A 34 23.65 -20.41 -16.45
N HIS A 35 23.45 -21.51 -17.15
CA HIS A 35 23.29 -22.86 -16.62
C HIS A 35 24.32 -23.79 -17.27
N PRO A 36 25.59 -23.81 -16.80
CA PRO A 36 26.66 -24.54 -17.48
C PRO A 36 26.52 -26.07 -17.44
N THR A 37 25.84 -26.64 -16.43
CA THR A 37 25.59 -28.08 -16.27
C THR A 37 24.30 -28.32 -15.49
N GLY A 38 23.54 -29.38 -15.82
CA GLY A 38 22.41 -29.84 -15.02
C GLY A 38 21.24 -30.48 -15.77
N THR A 39 20.12 -30.63 -15.06
CA THR A 39 18.81 -31.09 -15.57
C THR A 39 17.71 -30.06 -15.26
N LEU A 40 18.01 -28.78 -15.49
CA LEU A 40 17.12 -27.61 -15.48
C LEU A 40 16.45 -27.20 -14.16
N ALA A 41 16.27 -28.05 -13.15
CA ALA A 41 15.53 -27.69 -11.95
C ALA A 41 16.41 -27.69 -10.68
N LEU A 42 16.90 -26.52 -10.28
CA LEU A 42 17.72 -26.35 -9.07
C LEU A 42 17.00 -25.57 -7.96
N PRO A 43 16.52 -26.23 -6.90
CA PRO A 43 16.07 -25.55 -5.69
C PRO A 43 17.23 -24.78 -5.04
N VAL A 44 16.99 -23.52 -4.65
CA VAL A 44 17.94 -22.69 -3.91
C VAL A 44 17.31 -22.11 -2.65
N SER A 45 18.12 -22.08 -1.60
CA SER A 45 17.73 -21.72 -0.23
C SER A 45 18.57 -20.56 0.28
N VAL A 46 17.93 -19.56 0.87
CA VAL A 46 18.57 -18.34 1.39
C VAL A 46 18.54 -18.31 2.92
N TYR A 47 19.68 -18.06 3.54
CA TYR A 47 19.83 -17.93 5.00
C TYR A 47 20.63 -16.67 5.34
N SER A 48 20.41 -16.08 6.50
CA SER A 48 21.31 -15.03 7.01
C SER A 48 22.63 -15.64 7.49
N VAL A 49 23.75 -15.00 7.17
CA VAL A 49 25.05 -15.32 7.76
C VAL A 49 25.07 -14.82 9.22
N LEU A 50 25.70 -15.57 10.14
CA LEU A 50 25.74 -15.26 11.57
C LEU A 50 27.10 -14.76 12.08
N ARG A 51 28.10 -14.65 11.20
CA ARG A 51 29.48 -14.29 11.54
C ARG A 51 30.13 -13.47 10.42
N PRO A 52 31.11 -12.60 10.72
CA PRO A 52 31.82 -11.84 9.69
C PRO A 52 32.62 -12.75 8.76
N TRP A 53 32.69 -12.33 7.49
CA TRP A 53 33.51 -12.90 6.43
C TRP A 53 34.14 -11.75 5.62
N ASN A 54 35.21 -12.02 4.88
CA ASN A 54 35.83 -11.07 3.95
C ASN A 54 35.75 -11.62 2.53
N GLU A 55 35.19 -10.85 1.61
CA GLU A 55 34.96 -11.17 0.19
C GLU A 55 36.24 -11.59 -0.55
N THR A 56 37.40 -11.02 -0.21
CA THR A 56 38.68 -11.39 -0.83
C THR A 56 39.41 -12.56 -0.16
N GLU A 57 38.90 -13.06 0.97
CA GLU A 57 39.53 -14.12 1.78
C GLU A 57 38.65 -15.37 1.97
N ALA A 58 37.35 -15.24 1.72
CA ALA A 58 36.38 -16.30 1.90
C ALA A 58 36.62 -17.45 0.91
N THR A 59 36.70 -18.66 1.44
CA THR A 59 36.82 -19.90 0.67
C THR A 59 35.80 -20.92 1.16
N TRP A 60 35.81 -22.12 0.58
CA TRP A 60 35.00 -23.23 1.09
C TRP A 60 35.29 -23.54 2.57
N TYR A 61 36.53 -23.39 3.04
CA TYR A 61 36.90 -23.69 4.43
C TYR A 61 37.01 -22.44 5.33
N ASN A 62 37.27 -21.26 4.76
CA ASN A 62 37.59 -20.04 5.50
C ASN A 62 36.50 -18.98 5.34
N ALA A 63 36.10 -18.34 6.43
CA ALA A 63 35.31 -17.10 6.41
C ALA A 63 36.22 -15.86 6.25
N THR A 64 37.41 -15.92 6.85
CA THR A 64 38.51 -14.94 6.70
C THR A 64 39.84 -15.70 6.74
N ALA A 65 40.95 -15.04 6.39
CA ALA A 65 42.29 -15.64 6.37
C ALA A 65 42.70 -16.27 7.72
N ASN A 66 42.09 -15.83 8.83
CA ASN A 66 42.35 -16.32 10.19
C ASN A 66 41.14 -17.00 10.87
N SER A 67 40.02 -17.21 10.16
CA SER A 67 38.82 -17.88 10.72
C SER A 67 38.24 -18.90 9.76
N LEU A 68 38.11 -20.14 10.22
CA LEU A 68 37.38 -21.19 9.52
C LEU A 68 35.86 -20.99 9.65
N TRP A 69 35.11 -21.50 8.68
CA TRP A 69 33.69 -21.84 8.88
C TRP A 69 33.60 -23.00 9.88
N THR A 70 32.56 -23.04 10.71
CA THR A 70 32.31 -24.16 11.62
C THR A 70 31.92 -25.43 10.85
N LEU A 71 31.25 -25.28 9.69
CA LEU A 71 31.15 -26.32 8.67
C LEU A 71 31.34 -25.70 7.28
N ALA A 72 32.24 -26.28 6.49
CA ALA A 72 32.70 -25.75 5.21
C ALA A 72 31.56 -25.41 4.24
N GLY A 73 31.66 -24.26 3.56
CA GLY A 73 30.62 -23.68 2.69
C GLY A 73 29.59 -22.83 3.42
N CYS A 74 29.97 -22.19 4.54
CA CYS A 74 29.05 -21.49 5.46
C CYS A 74 27.84 -22.38 5.85
N ASN A 75 28.11 -23.66 6.13
CA ASN A 75 27.08 -24.68 6.26
C ASN A 75 26.54 -24.83 7.70
N GLY A 76 27.29 -24.42 8.72
CA GLY A 76 26.97 -24.65 10.13
C GLY A 76 25.68 -23.96 10.57
N PRO A 77 24.58 -24.70 10.86
CA PRO A 77 23.33 -24.12 11.27
C PRO A 77 23.45 -23.60 12.71
N GLY A 78 23.11 -22.33 12.94
CA GLY A 78 23.25 -21.66 14.23
C GLY A 78 24.68 -21.21 14.56
N THR A 79 25.65 -21.38 13.65
CA THR A 79 27.07 -21.01 13.86
C THR A 79 27.67 -20.22 12.70
N ASP A 80 27.46 -20.67 11.47
CA ASP A 80 27.85 -19.95 10.24
C ASP A 80 26.67 -19.20 9.63
N ARG A 81 25.51 -19.87 9.58
CA ARG A 81 24.25 -19.36 9.02
C ARG A 81 23.07 -19.65 9.94
N ALA A 82 21.98 -18.92 9.78
CA ALA A 82 20.73 -19.23 10.48
C ALA A 82 20.20 -20.63 10.12
N SER A 83 19.64 -21.31 11.12
CA SER A 83 18.89 -22.56 10.94
C SER A 83 17.52 -22.32 10.30
N LEU A 84 16.98 -21.10 10.42
CA LEU A 84 15.72 -20.68 9.81
C LEU A 84 15.96 -20.14 8.40
N LEU A 85 15.21 -20.67 7.43
CA LEU A 85 15.17 -20.18 6.05
C LEU A 85 14.67 -18.73 6.00
N SER A 86 15.29 -17.90 5.18
CA SER A 86 14.86 -16.51 4.93
C SER A 86 13.98 -16.41 3.68
N ALA A 87 14.37 -17.11 2.61
CA ALA A 87 13.62 -17.25 1.35
C ALA A 87 14.08 -18.50 0.59
N SER A 88 13.31 -18.94 -0.40
CA SER A 88 13.71 -19.99 -1.35
C SER A 88 13.07 -19.76 -2.73
N THR A 89 13.61 -20.39 -3.76
CA THR A 89 13.01 -20.47 -5.10
C THR A 89 13.57 -21.69 -5.86
N VAL A 90 13.06 -21.96 -7.06
CA VAL A 90 13.61 -22.99 -7.96
C VAL A 90 14.08 -22.33 -9.25
N LEU A 91 15.38 -22.43 -9.52
CA LEU A 91 15.97 -21.96 -10.77
C LEU A 91 15.57 -22.93 -11.89
N THR A 92 15.09 -22.36 -13.00
CA THR A 92 14.55 -23.11 -14.15
C THR A 92 15.00 -22.56 -15.51
N ASN A 93 15.54 -21.34 -15.55
CA ASN A 93 15.84 -20.57 -16.76
C ASN A 93 17.09 -19.71 -16.55
N THR A 94 17.75 -19.31 -17.64
CA THR A 94 18.82 -18.30 -17.65
C THR A 94 18.29 -16.94 -18.08
N ASP A 95 19.15 -15.92 -18.07
CA ASP A 95 18.89 -14.57 -18.58
C ASP A 95 17.68 -13.89 -17.91
N VAL A 96 17.46 -14.21 -16.63
CA VAL A 96 16.24 -13.88 -15.88
C VAL A 96 16.57 -13.37 -14.48
N TRP A 97 15.78 -12.41 -14.01
CA TRP A 97 15.78 -12.00 -12.61
C TRP A 97 14.99 -12.99 -11.76
N ILE A 98 15.62 -13.59 -10.75
CA ILE A 98 14.88 -14.07 -9.58
C ILE A 98 14.67 -12.92 -8.59
N SER A 99 13.62 -13.02 -7.78
CA SER A 99 13.35 -12.09 -6.68
C SER A 99 12.84 -12.85 -5.47
N LEU A 100 13.36 -12.48 -4.29
CA LEU A 100 13.27 -13.22 -3.04
C LEU A 100 12.85 -12.25 -1.92
N ASP A 101 11.72 -12.50 -1.26
CA ASP A 101 11.29 -11.71 -0.11
C ASP A 101 12.23 -11.96 1.09
N VAL A 102 12.92 -10.92 1.51
CA VAL A 102 13.83 -10.92 2.67
C VAL A 102 13.39 -9.89 3.73
N THR A 103 12.14 -9.41 3.68
CA THR A 103 11.57 -8.38 4.57
C THR A 103 11.85 -8.65 6.03
N ARG A 104 11.61 -9.88 6.50
CA ARG A 104 11.83 -10.27 7.90
C ARG A 104 13.30 -10.28 8.33
N LEU A 105 14.22 -10.47 7.38
CA LEU A 105 15.66 -10.44 7.63
C LEU A 105 16.17 -9.00 7.67
N VAL A 106 15.77 -8.17 6.70
CA VAL A 106 16.14 -6.74 6.68
C VAL A 106 15.58 -6.01 7.90
N GLN A 107 14.34 -6.31 8.34
CA GLN A 107 13.81 -5.77 9.59
C GLN A 107 14.68 -6.14 10.82
N ARG A 108 15.26 -7.34 10.87
CA ARG A 108 16.17 -7.73 11.96
C ARG A 108 17.48 -6.95 11.90
N TRP A 109 18.05 -6.79 10.71
CA TRP A 109 19.25 -5.97 10.49
C TRP A 109 19.04 -4.48 10.76
N VAL A 110 17.82 -3.98 10.62
CA VAL A 110 17.46 -2.59 10.94
C VAL A 110 17.26 -2.43 12.45
N ASN A 111 16.71 -3.43 13.13
CA ASN A 111 16.58 -3.44 14.60
C ASN A 111 17.92 -3.69 15.31
N ASP A 112 18.82 -4.45 14.70
CA ASP A 112 20.20 -4.71 15.16
C ASP A 112 21.17 -4.69 13.95
N PRO A 113 21.74 -3.51 13.61
CA PRO A 113 22.73 -3.38 12.54
C PRO A 113 24.00 -4.22 12.75
N GLY A 114 24.31 -4.59 14.00
CA GLY A 114 25.42 -5.48 14.32
C GLY A 114 25.23 -6.91 13.79
N SER A 115 23.98 -7.31 13.54
CA SER A 115 23.63 -8.63 12.99
C SER A 115 23.70 -8.74 11.46
N ASN A 116 23.96 -7.64 10.73
CA ASN A 116 24.08 -7.68 9.28
C ASN A 116 25.45 -8.20 8.82
N PHE A 117 25.58 -9.52 8.72
CA PHE A 117 26.68 -10.20 8.02
C PHE A 117 26.32 -10.63 6.59
N GLY A 118 25.19 -10.20 6.04
CA GLY A 118 24.71 -10.60 4.71
C GLY A 118 24.00 -11.95 4.66
N LEU A 119 23.75 -12.43 3.44
CA LEU A 119 23.05 -13.67 3.15
C LEU A 119 24.00 -14.72 2.55
N VAL A 120 23.69 -15.99 2.80
CA VAL A 120 24.22 -17.13 2.04
C VAL A 120 23.10 -17.78 1.24
N ILE A 121 23.34 -18.02 -0.04
CA ILE A 121 22.42 -18.69 -0.97
C ILE A 121 23.06 -20.02 -1.37
N LYS A 122 22.30 -21.10 -1.23
CA LYS A 122 22.83 -22.47 -1.27
C LYS A 122 21.95 -23.37 -2.14
N ALA A 123 22.55 -24.29 -2.88
CA ALA A 123 21.84 -25.31 -3.62
C ALA A 123 21.19 -26.33 -2.68
N GLY A 124 19.97 -26.77 -3.01
CA GLY A 124 19.27 -27.84 -2.30
C GLY A 124 17.97 -27.41 -1.61
N ASN A 125 17.11 -28.41 -1.38
CA ASN A 125 15.80 -28.30 -0.72
C ASN A 125 15.98 -28.20 0.81
N PRO A 126 15.34 -27.24 1.54
CA PRO A 126 15.45 -27.14 3.00
C PRO A 126 14.89 -28.35 3.77
N ILE A 127 14.03 -29.13 3.10
CA ILE A 127 13.17 -30.15 3.72
C ILE A 127 13.82 -31.55 3.71
N ASP A 128 14.75 -31.82 2.78
CA ASP A 128 15.31 -33.15 2.56
C ASP A 128 16.68 -33.36 3.21
N VAL A 129 16.66 -33.81 4.46
CA VAL A 129 17.85 -34.43 5.11
C VAL A 129 18.00 -35.92 4.74
N ALA A 130 17.10 -36.45 3.90
CA ALA A 130 17.01 -37.88 3.56
C ALA A 130 17.14 -38.18 2.05
N ALA A 131 16.64 -37.32 1.15
CA ALA A 131 16.69 -37.56 -0.30
C ALA A 131 18.07 -37.25 -0.92
N ALA A 132 19.09 -38.03 -0.57
CA ALA A 132 20.42 -38.02 -1.21
C ALA A 132 20.39 -38.66 -2.64
N ALA A 133 19.37 -38.34 -3.43
CA ALA A 133 19.06 -38.94 -4.72
C ALA A 133 19.75 -38.21 -5.88
N THR A 134 21.04 -38.48 -6.07
CA THR A 134 21.76 -38.44 -7.36
C THR A 134 21.42 -37.33 -8.39
N GLN A 135 21.17 -36.09 -7.97
CA GLN A 135 21.11 -34.95 -8.90
C GLN A 135 22.52 -34.64 -9.43
N ALA A 136 22.65 -34.52 -10.76
CA ALA A 136 23.93 -34.55 -11.44
C ALA A 136 24.46 -33.13 -11.74
N GLY A 137 24.96 -32.45 -10.70
CA GLY A 137 25.77 -31.24 -10.88
C GLY A 137 25.06 -30.05 -11.53
N ASP A 138 23.78 -29.86 -11.21
CA ASP A 138 23.04 -28.64 -11.54
C ASP A 138 23.76 -27.40 -10.98
N GLU A 139 24.28 -26.57 -11.88
CA GLU A 139 24.97 -25.32 -11.57
C GLU A 139 24.28 -24.17 -12.29
N TYR A 140 24.11 -23.05 -11.58
CA TYR A 140 23.62 -21.79 -12.14
C TYR A 140 24.58 -20.66 -11.75
N LEU A 141 24.91 -19.83 -12.72
CA LEU A 141 25.72 -18.63 -12.54
C LEU A 141 24.83 -17.40 -12.37
N PHE A 142 25.35 -16.43 -11.62
CA PHE A 142 24.71 -15.15 -11.35
C PHE A 142 25.69 -14.01 -11.65
N HIS A 143 25.18 -12.82 -11.95
CA HIS A 143 26.00 -11.62 -11.95
C HIS A 143 26.33 -11.20 -10.51
N SER A 144 27.60 -10.86 -10.26
CA SER A 144 28.08 -10.39 -8.95
C SER A 144 28.02 -8.86 -8.84
N GLY A 145 28.42 -8.29 -7.70
CA GLY A 145 28.47 -6.83 -7.51
C GLY A 145 29.43 -6.10 -8.46
N GLU A 146 30.39 -6.84 -9.04
CA GLU A 146 31.49 -6.34 -9.86
C GLU A 146 31.17 -6.48 -11.36
N PHE A 147 30.04 -7.10 -11.72
CA PHE A 147 29.71 -7.41 -13.11
C PHE A 147 29.67 -6.14 -13.96
N ALA A 148 30.66 -6.00 -14.85
CA ALA A 148 30.95 -4.73 -15.51
C ALA A 148 30.33 -4.57 -16.91
N ALA A 149 29.85 -5.66 -17.53
CA ALA A 149 29.31 -5.60 -18.89
C ALA A 149 27.90 -4.98 -18.93
N ASP A 150 27.06 -5.26 -17.93
CA ASP A 150 25.81 -4.54 -17.69
C ASP A 150 25.58 -4.36 -16.18
N PRO A 151 25.98 -3.21 -15.60
CA PRO A 151 25.76 -2.90 -14.19
C PRO A 151 24.29 -2.92 -13.74
N THR A 152 23.32 -2.79 -14.64
CA THR A 152 21.89 -2.81 -14.27
C THR A 152 21.43 -4.19 -13.80
N THR A 153 22.17 -5.25 -14.17
CA THR A 153 21.90 -6.66 -13.82
C THR A 153 22.60 -7.15 -12.55
N ARG A 154 23.28 -6.26 -11.81
CA ARG A 154 23.95 -6.58 -10.54
C ARG A 154 22.95 -6.95 -9.42
N PRO A 155 23.38 -7.69 -8.38
CA PRO A 155 22.57 -7.93 -7.18
C PRO A 155 22.02 -6.64 -6.58
N LYS A 156 20.71 -6.62 -6.27
CA LYS A 156 20.05 -5.44 -5.70
C LYS A 156 19.09 -5.82 -4.57
N LEU A 157 18.96 -4.94 -3.59
CA LEU A 157 18.03 -5.06 -2.48
C LEU A 157 17.12 -3.82 -2.47
N THR A 158 15.85 -4.00 -2.80
CA THR A 158 14.84 -2.93 -2.77
C THR A 158 14.17 -2.93 -1.40
N VAL A 159 14.15 -1.81 -0.68
CA VAL A 159 13.57 -1.72 0.68
C VAL A 159 12.56 -0.57 0.77
N ASN A 160 11.36 -0.87 1.25
CA ASN A 160 10.32 0.09 1.60
C ASN A 160 10.16 0.14 3.12
N TYR A 161 10.11 1.33 3.73
CA TYR A 161 10.10 1.48 5.18
C TYR A 161 9.35 2.73 5.69
N VAL A 162 9.07 2.74 6.98
CA VAL A 162 8.48 3.86 7.74
C VAL A 162 9.47 4.26 8.86
N PRO A 163 9.93 5.52 8.92
CA PRO A 163 10.92 5.95 9.91
C PRO A 163 10.46 5.87 11.37
N ALA A 164 11.40 5.56 12.26
CA ALA A 164 11.21 5.54 13.71
C ALA A 164 10.75 6.91 14.26
N GLY A 165 9.79 6.91 15.18
CA GLY A 165 9.35 8.12 15.89
C GLY A 165 8.34 9.00 15.14
N ALA A 166 7.80 8.54 14.01
CA ALA A 166 6.71 9.20 13.28
C ALA A 166 5.37 9.21 14.07
N GLY A 167 5.29 10.09 15.07
CA GLY A 167 4.02 10.48 15.69
C GLY A 167 3.06 11.17 14.70
N SER A 168 1.79 11.29 15.08
CA SER A 168 0.68 11.76 14.22
C SER A 168 1.07 12.89 13.27
N PRO A 169 0.84 12.74 11.94
CA PRO A 169 1.44 13.62 10.95
C PRO A 169 0.86 15.04 11.02
N THR A 170 1.64 15.95 11.59
CA THR A 170 1.55 17.35 11.18
C THR A 170 1.92 17.40 9.70
N ALA A 171 1.07 18.01 8.87
CA ALA A 171 1.25 18.04 7.42
C ALA A 171 2.42 18.94 7.01
N THR A 172 3.64 18.41 7.09
CA THR A 172 4.78 18.89 6.31
C THR A 172 4.36 18.89 4.84
N PRO A 173 4.42 20.02 4.13
CA PRO A 173 3.88 20.10 2.77
C PRO A 173 4.67 19.16 1.85
N THR A 174 3.99 18.14 1.34
CA THR A 174 4.55 17.23 0.33
C THR A 174 4.96 18.06 -0.88
N MET A 175 6.27 18.26 -1.07
CA MET A 175 6.78 18.94 -2.26
C MET A 175 6.37 18.17 -3.51
N VAL A 176 5.37 18.69 -4.22
CA VAL A 176 5.00 18.20 -5.55
C VAL A 176 6.13 18.61 -6.49
N TYR A 177 6.86 17.62 -7.01
CA TYR A 177 7.92 17.86 -7.97
C TYR A 177 7.33 17.95 -9.39
N GLY A 178 7.84 18.88 -10.19
CA GLY A 178 7.49 19.01 -11.61
C GLY A 178 8.07 17.87 -12.47
N SER A 179 7.89 17.97 -13.79
CA SER A 179 8.53 17.05 -14.74
C SER A 179 10.06 17.03 -14.57
N PRO A 180 10.71 15.86 -14.57
CA PRO A 180 12.16 15.77 -14.54
C PRO A 180 12.80 16.50 -15.74
N THR A 181 13.84 17.27 -15.46
CA THR A 181 14.67 18.00 -16.42
C THR A 181 16.09 17.42 -16.39
N ALA A 182 16.83 17.58 -17.48
CA ALA A 182 18.23 17.17 -17.55
C ALA A 182 19.13 18.41 -17.73
N VAL A 183 20.18 18.49 -16.91
CA VAL A 183 21.27 19.46 -17.06
C VAL A 183 22.58 18.72 -17.31
N THR A 184 23.49 19.34 -18.07
CA THR A 184 24.85 18.84 -18.25
C THR A 184 25.82 19.92 -17.77
N PHE A 185 26.79 19.55 -16.95
CA PHE A 185 27.90 20.39 -16.54
C PHE A 185 29.13 19.98 -17.36
N GLN A 186 29.69 20.90 -18.15
CA GLN A 186 30.84 20.66 -19.03
C GLN A 186 31.55 22.00 -19.32
N GLN A 187 32.85 22.07 -18.99
CA GLN A 187 33.66 23.30 -19.01
C GLN A 187 33.60 24.07 -20.35
N LEU A 188 33.06 25.29 -20.32
CA LEU A 188 32.78 26.17 -21.47
C LEU A 188 31.81 25.60 -22.52
N VAL A 189 30.85 24.75 -22.10
CA VAL A 189 29.84 24.16 -22.99
C VAL A 189 28.43 24.19 -22.38
N SER A 190 28.26 23.75 -21.12
CA SER A 190 26.94 23.60 -20.49
C SER A 190 27.07 23.62 -18.95
N PRO A 191 26.08 24.07 -18.16
CA PRO A 191 24.73 24.54 -18.54
C PRO A 191 24.71 25.80 -19.41
N THR A 192 25.76 26.63 -19.33
CA THR A 192 26.01 27.76 -20.23
C THR A 192 27.36 27.59 -20.92
N GLY A 193 27.58 28.29 -22.03
CA GLY A 193 28.90 28.36 -22.70
C GLY A 193 30.00 29.04 -21.85
N GLU A 194 29.63 29.62 -20.70
CA GLU A 194 30.52 30.30 -19.76
C GLU A 194 30.76 29.48 -18.48
N TYR A 195 30.19 28.27 -18.36
CA TYR A 195 30.36 27.44 -17.16
C TYR A 195 31.83 27.04 -16.97
N THR A 196 32.42 27.47 -15.85
CA THR A 196 33.82 27.20 -15.46
C THR A 196 33.96 26.29 -14.23
N GLY A 197 32.88 25.62 -13.81
CA GLY A 197 32.84 24.86 -12.56
C GLY A 197 33.39 23.42 -12.60
N THR A 198 33.99 22.96 -13.70
CA THR A 198 34.74 21.69 -13.69
C THR A 198 36.15 21.96 -13.18
N PHE A 199 36.48 21.35 -12.04
CA PHE A 199 37.82 21.36 -11.43
C PHE A 199 38.41 19.98 -11.62
N ASP A 200 39.54 19.85 -12.32
CA ASP A 200 40.21 18.56 -12.51
C ASP A 200 41.75 18.68 -12.57
N THR A 201 42.42 17.62 -12.16
CA THR A 201 43.89 17.52 -12.09
C THR A 201 44.30 16.05 -11.99
N PHE A 202 45.59 15.74 -12.04
CA PHE A 202 46.09 14.43 -11.61
C PHE A 202 47.27 14.58 -10.65
N ILE A 203 47.45 13.59 -9.79
CA ILE A 203 48.56 13.49 -8.85
C ILE A 203 49.43 12.28 -9.19
N SER A 204 50.74 12.39 -8.98
CA SER A 204 51.73 11.46 -9.55
C SER A 204 52.90 11.24 -8.60
N ASP A 205 53.20 10.00 -8.20
CA ASP A 205 54.52 9.66 -7.63
C ASP A 205 55.60 9.58 -8.72
N TYR A 206 55.16 9.37 -9.97
CA TYR A 206 56.00 9.16 -11.13
C TYR A 206 56.55 10.50 -11.67
N GLY A 207 57.55 11.04 -10.98
CA GLY A 207 58.18 12.32 -11.25
C GLY A 207 58.62 12.99 -9.95
N ASP A 208 58.33 14.28 -9.83
CA ASP A 208 58.42 15.03 -8.56
C ASP A 208 57.02 15.00 -7.88
N PRO A 209 56.90 14.42 -6.67
CA PRO A 209 55.60 14.24 -6.00
C PRO A 209 55.00 15.55 -5.46
N ASP A 210 55.77 16.64 -5.41
CA ASP A 210 55.28 17.98 -5.04
C ASP A 210 54.91 18.83 -6.28
N THR A 211 54.91 18.25 -7.49
CA THR A 211 54.37 18.91 -8.70
C THR A 211 52.83 18.87 -8.73
N ASN A 212 52.22 20.02 -9.04
CA ASN A 212 50.81 20.14 -9.41
C ASN A 212 50.61 20.02 -10.94
N TYR A 213 49.46 19.49 -11.36
CA TYR A 213 49.12 19.29 -12.78
C TYR A 213 47.73 19.83 -13.19
N GLY A 214 47.16 20.82 -12.48
CA GLY A 214 45.82 21.36 -12.79
C GLY A 214 45.70 21.99 -14.19
N GLU A 215 46.82 22.54 -14.69
CA GLU A 215 46.92 23.16 -16.02
C GLU A 215 47.24 22.15 -17.15
N ASP A 216 47.37 20.83 -16.89
CA ASP A 216 47.54 19.84 -17.96
C ASP A 216 46.23 19.68 -18.75
N VAL A 217 46.33 19.58 -20.07
CA VAL A 217 45.19 19.33 -20.96
C VAL A 217 44.67 17.89 -20.89
N ALA A 218 45.35 17.02 -20.15
CA ALA A 218 44.99 15.62 -19.94
C ALA A 218 45.05 15.16 -18.47
N LEU A 219 44.00 14.45 -18.05
CA LEU A 219 43.94 13.68 -16.81
C LEU A 219 44.61 12.32 -17.02
N ARG A 220 45.39 11.85 -16.04
CA ARG A 220 46.25 10.66 -16.21
C ARG A 220 46.06 9.62 -15.12
N VAL A 221 45.89 8.37 -15.56
CA VAL A 221 45.80 7.19 -14.68
C VAL A 221 46.80 6.14 -15.14
N ARG A 222 47.56 5.54 -14.21
CA ARG A 222 48.70 4.66 -14.51
C ARG A 222 48.75 3.46 -13.59
N SER A 223 48.99 2.26 -14.13
CA SER A 223 49.00 0.98 -13.40
C SER A 223 49.79 1.04 -12.08
N ASN A 224 49.31 0.32 -11.07
CA ASN A 224 49.85 0.32 -9.70
C ASN A 224 49.73 1.69 -9.00
N ASP A 225 48.64 2.42 -9.27
CA ASP A 225 48.28 3.73 -8.64
C ASP A 225 49.26 4.89 -8.84
N HIS A 226 50.36 4.72 -9.59
CA HIS A 226 51.41 5.73 -9.82
C HIS A 226 50.91 7.09 -10.34
N ARG A 227 49.72 7.11 -10.97
CA ARG A 227 48.98 8.33 -11.31
C ARG A 227 47.50 8.13 -11.04
N ALA A 228 46.88 9.13 -10.41
CA ALA A 228 45.45 9.16 -10.11
C ALA A 228 44.86 10.53 -10.46
N SER A 229 43.71 10.55 -11.12
CA SER A 229 43.02 11.78 -11.53
C SER A 229 41.98 12.20 -10.51
N LEU A 230 41.93 13.47 -10.13
CA LEU A 230 40.87 14.05 -9.30
C LEU A 230 39.93 14.87 -10.20
N ILE A 231 38.63 14.80 -9.94
CA ILE A 231 37.62 15.58 -10.66
C ILE A 231 36.43 15.96 -9.78
N ARG A 232 35.96 17.20 -9.94
CA ARG A 232 34.77 17.75 -9.27
C ARG A 232 34.01 18.69 -10.21
N PHE A 233 32.70 18.75 -10.06
CA PHE A 233 31.83 19.69 -10.77
C PHE A 233 31.10 20.57 -9.74
N ASP A 234 31.00 21.86 -10.01
CA ASP A 234 30.11 22.76 -9.31
C ASP A 234 28.67 22.56 -9.79
N VAL A 235 27.88 21.89 -8.95
CA VAL A 235 26.47 21.58 -9.20
C VAL A 235 25.52 22.61 -8.57
N SER A 236 26.03 23.73 -8.03
CA SER A 236 25.25 24.71 -7.24
C SER A 236 24.12 25.42 -8.00
N SER A 237 24.08 25.32 -9.33
CA SER A 237 22.92 25.75 -10.13
C SER A 237 21.69 24.85 -9.96
N ILE A 238 21.84 23.66 -9.35
CA ILE A 238 20.72 22.83 -8.88
C ILE A 238 20.47 23.15 -7.41
N PRO A 239 19.27 23.66 -7.04
CA PRO A 239 18.90 23.90 -5.65
C PRO A 239 18.96 22.63 -4.80
N ALA A 240 19.40 22.73 -3.55
CA ALA A 240 19.55 21.58 -2.64
C ALA A 240 18.25 20.82 -2.33
N PHE A 241 17.10 21.44 -2.58
CA PHE A 241 15.78 20.82 -2.48
C PHE A 241 15.31 20.11 -3.77
N ALA A 242 16.18 19.94 -4.76
CA ALA A 242 15.88 19.22 -6.00
C ALA A 242 15.89 17.70 -5.80
N ARG A 243 14.93 16.99 -6.42
CA ARG A 243 14.92 15.53 -6.44
C ARG A 243 15.71 15.01 -7.63
N VAL A 244 16.86 14.41 -7.37
CA VAL A 244 17.73 13.78 -8.38
C VAL A 244 17.28 12.35 -8.69
N TYR A 245 17.11 12.03 -9.97
CA TYR A 245 16.71 10.72 -10.49
C TYR A 245 17.88 9.91 -11.03
N SER A 246 18.86 10.56 -11.66
CA SER A 246 20.10 9.94 -12.13
C SER A 246 21.21 10.97 -12.31
N ALA A 247 22.47 10.53 -12.23
CA ALA A 247 23.63 11.32 -12.63
C ALA A 247 24.72 10.46 -13.29
N THR A 248 25.21 10.91 -14.44
CA THR A 248 26.20 10.20 -15.26
C THR A 248 27.41 11.08 -15.50
N LEU A 249 28.57 10.65 -15.03
CA LEU A 249 29.87 11.24 -15.34
C LEU A 249 30.41 10.61 -16.64
N SER A 250 30.57 11.38 -17.70
CA SER A 250 31.27 10.95 -18.92
C SER A 250 32.70 11.50 -18.98
N LEU A 251 33.68 10.63 -19.27
CA LEU A 251 35.09 10.98 -19.48
C LEU A 251 35.58 10.44 -20.82
N TYR A 252 36.21 11.29 -21.64
CA TYR A 252 36.73 10.89 -22.96
C TYR A 252 38.16 10.38 -22.87
N VAL A 253 38.39 9.15 -23.32
CA VAL A 253 39.70 8.50 -23.32
C VAL A 253 40.43 8.84 -24.61
N GLN A 254 41.46 9.69 -24.53
CA GLN A 254 42.19 10.20 -25.70
C GLN A 254 43.24 9.20 -26.19
N SER A 255 44.13 8.74 -25.30
CA SER A 255 45.29 7.92 -25.70
C SER A 255 45.75 6.97 -24.59
N ARG A 256 46.69 6.07 -24.92
CA ARG A 256 47.32 5.13 -23.99
C ARG A 256 48.76 4.80 -24.43
N THR A 257 49.64 4.48 -23.48
CA THR A 257 51.07 4.24 -23.77
C THR A 257 51.36 2.92 -24.50
N ASN A 258 50.47 1.94 -24.42
CA ASN A 258 50.57 0.64 -25.11
C ASN A 258 49.18 -0.05 -25.11
N VAL A 259 49.07 -1.24 -25.69
CA VAL A 259 47.79 -1.94 -25.92
C VAL A 259 47.16 -2.60 -24.68
N ASN A 260 47.82 -2.56 -23.51
CA ASN A 260 47.30 -3.21 -22.29
C ASN A 260 46.00 -2.57 -21.80
N SER A 261 45.18 -3.36 -21.12
CA SER A 261 44.04 -2.87 -20.35
C SER A 261 44.48 -2.25 -19.02
N LEU A 262 43.67 -1.35 -18.47
CA LEU A 262 43.88 -0.74 -17.17
C LEU A 262 42.61 -0.86 -16.31
N PRO A 263 42.60 -1.66 -15.23
CA PRO A 263 41.52 -1.62 -14.24
C PRO A 263 41.58 -0.28 -13.50
N LEU A 264 40.43 0.39 -13.39
CA LEU A 264 40.30 1.70 -12.78
C LEU A 264 39.13 1.70 -11.78
N SER A 265 39.39 2.23 -10.59
CA SER A 265 38.44 2.32 -9.49
C SER A 265 38.20 3.78 -9.11
N ALA A 266 36.95 4.17 -9.00
CA ALA A 266 36.53 5.52 -8.63
C ALA A 266 36.13 5.57 -7.15
N TYR A 267 36.70 6.52 -6.40
CA TYR A 267 36.47 6.68 -4.97
C TYR A 267 35.96 8.10 -4.65
N ARG A 268 35.01 8.20 -3.71
CA ARG A 268 34.61 9.47 -3.10
C ARG A 268 35.78 10.03 -2.29
N LEU A 269 36.11 11.30 -2.49
CA LEU A 269 37.05 12.03 -1.63
C LEU A 269 36.34 12.51 -0.36
N LEU A 270 37.05 12.54 0.76
CA LEU A 270 36.51 12.91 2.08
C LEU A 270 36.98 14.28 2.57
N ILE A 271 38.00 14.86 1.91
CA ILE A 271 38.59 16.16 2.27
C ILE A 271 38.59 17.11 1.07
N PRO A 272 38.50 18.43 1.30
CA PRO A 272 38.65 19.41 0.22
C PRO A 272 40.08 19.41 -0.34
N TRP A 273 40.16 19.65 -1.64
CA TRP A 273 41.37 19.82 -2.43
C TRP A 273 41.16 20.98 -3.41
N VAL A 274 42.25 21.52 -3.95
CA VAL A 274 42.23 22.54 -5.00
C VAL A 274 43.02 22.02 -6.20
N ASP A 275 42.47 22.10 -7.39
CA ASP A 275 43.03 21.57 -8.64
C ASP A 275 44.40 22.15 -9.01
N THR A 276 44.62 23.43 -8.69
CA THR A 276 45.87 24.18 -8.85
C THR A 276 46.86 24.05 -7.67
N GLU A 277 46.48 23.39 -6.57
CA GLU A 277 47.36 23.16 -5.40
C GLU A 277 47.64 21.69 -5.10
N ALA A 278 46.82 20.76 -5.60
CA ALA A 278 46.93 19.34 -5.26
C ALA A 278 48.18 18.70 -5.88
N THR A 279 48.91 17.93 -5.07
CA THR A 279 50.11 17.17 -5.44
C THR A 279 49.96 15.73 -4.93
N TRP A 280 50.96 14.87 -5.16
CA TRP A 280 50.95 13.52 -4.58
C TRP A 280 51.02 13.55 -3.04
N LEU A 281 51.57 14.61 -2.44
CA LEU A 281 51.67 14.78 -0.99
C LEU A 281 50.60 15.74 -0.40
N GLN A 282 50.03 16.64 -1.21
CA GLN A 282 49.14 17.71 -0.75
C GLN A 282 47.74 17.69 -1.40
N ALA A 283 46.71 17.94 -0.61
CA ALA A 283 45.36 18.23 -1.10
C ALA A 283 45.17 19.73 -1.36
N THR A 284 45.77 20.56 -0.50
CA THR A 284 45.88 22.02 -0.62
C THR A 284 47.26 22.46 -0.15
N ALA A 285 47.68 23.69 -0.45
CA ALA A 285 48.96 24.26 -0.04
C ALA A 285 49.20 24.20 1.48
N THR A 286 48.13 24.16 2.29
CA THR A 286 48.17 24.05 3.76
C THR A 286 47.81 22.67 4.31
N ARG A 287 47.31 21.73 3.49
CA ARG A 287 46.83 20.41 3.93
C ARG A 287 47.45 19.27 3.13
N ARG A 288 48.19 18.40 3.83
CA ARG A 288 48.66 17.12 3.29
C ARG A 288 47.52 16.09 3.22
N TRP A 289 47.63 15.16 2.28
CA TRP A 289 46.92 13.88 2.37
C TRP A 289 47.41 13.13 3.62
N ALA A 290 46.55 12.36 4.27
CA ALA A 290 46.93 11.48 5.37
C ALA A 290 47.91 10.40 4.89
N PHE A 291 47.74 9.90 3.66
CA PHE A 291 48.73 9.05 2.98
C PHE A 291 48.92 9.49 1.52
N PRO A 292 50.16 9.48 0.99
CA PRO A 292 50.46 9.92 -0.37
C PRO A 292 49.58 9.28 -1.46
N GLY A 293 49.18 10.08 -2.45
CA GLY A 293 48.23 9.67 -3.49
C GLY A 293 46.77 9.66 -3.05
N ALA A 294 46.41 10.41 -2.00
CA ALA A 294 45.11 10.35 -1.34
C ALA A 294 44.73 8.91 -0.92
N ASN A 295 45.69 8.18 -0.33
CA ASN A 295 45.51 6.77 0.01
C ASN A 295 45.03 6.50 1.43
N GLY A 296 44.78 7.56 2.23
CA GLY A 296 44.15 7.43 3.54
C GLY A 296 42.73 6.91 3.42
N LEU A 297 42.56 5.62 3.72
CA LEU A 297 41.24 5.02 3.92
C LEU A 297 40.54 5.76 5.07
N THR A 298 39.26 6.09 4.89
CA THR A 298 38.41 6.86 5.82
C THR A 298 38.93 8.24 6.24
N THR A 299 40.03 8.73 5.63
CA THR A 299 40.73 9.96 6.02
C THR A 299 40.98 10.91 4.84
N ASP A 300 41.40 10.38 3.70
CA ASP A 300 41.51 11.09 2.41
C ASP A 300 40.34 10.73 1.47
N ARG A 301 40.00 9.43 1.42
CA ARG A 301 38.98 8.87 0.53
C ARG A 301 38.18 7.74 1.18
N ALA A 302 37.03 7.42 0.60
CA ALA A 302 36.25 6.25 0.94
C ALA A 302 37.09 4.95 0.81
N PRO A 303 36.91 3.96 1.70
CA PRO A 303 37.67 2.71 1.66
C PRO A 303 37.25 1.83 0.47
N GLN A 304 35.95 1.79 0.17
CA GLN A 304 35.38 1.10 -0.99
C GLN A 304 35.33 2.04 -2.21
N ALA A 305 35.53 1.48 -3.40
CA ALA A 305 35.26 2.18 -4.65
C ALA A 305 33.74 2.22 -4.87
N PHE A 306 33.20 3.37 -5.30
CA PHE A 306 31.77 3.46 -5.64
C PHE A 306 31.48 2.86 -7.02
N ALA A 307 32.48 2.87 -7.92
CA ALA A 307 32.40 2.28 -9.25
C ALA A 307 33.77 1.78 -9.70
N THR A 308 33.75 0.77 -10.58
CA THR A 308 34.94 0.15 -11.18
C THR A 308 34.71 -0.09 -12.67
N MET A 309 35.76 0.02 -13.47
CA MET A 309 35.71 -0.16 -14.92
C MET A 309 37.09 -0.59 -15.45
N VAL A 310 37.15 -1.25 -16.60
CA VAL A 310 38.41 -1.59 -17.27
C VAL A 310 38.55 -0.79 -18.55
N LEU A 311 39.57 0.07 -18.64
CA LEU A 311 39.94 0.77 -19.87
C LEU A 311 40.61 -0.23 -20.84
N THR A 312 40.10 -0.36 -22.06
CA THR A 312 40.56 -1.33 -23.07
C THR A 312 40.79 -0.73 -24.46
N THR A 313 40.30 0.48 -24.72
CA THR A 313 40.29 1.18 -26.01
C THR A 313 40.51 2.70 -25.82
N THR A 314 40.68 3.42 -26.91
CA THR A 314 40.88 4.88 -26.95
C THR A 314 39.98 5.53 -28.00
N ASN A 315 39.87 6.86 -27.97
CA ASN A 315 38.92 7.67 -28.73
C ASN A 315 37.44 7.38 -28.40
N VAL A 316 37.16 6.99 -27.16
CA VAL A 316 35.83 6.59 -26.67
C VAL A 316 35.42 7.36 -25.43
N TRP A 317 34.11 7.55 -25.26
CA TRP A 317 33.53 7.97 -23.98
C TRP A 317 33.41 6.79 -23.04
N THR A 318 33.76 7.02 -21.78
CA THR A 318 33.47 6.13 -20.65
C THR A 318 32.42 6.80 -19.78
N ASN A 319 31.43 6.04 -19.31
CA ASN A 319 30.29 6.57 -18.57
C ASN A 319 30.19 5.87 -17.21
N TRP A 320 30.06 6.66 -16.15
CA TRP A 320 30.06 6.22 -14.77
C TRP A 320 28.79 6.71 -14.10
N ASP A 321 28.01 5.79 -13.51
CA ASP A 321 26.89 6.17 -12.64
C ASP A 321 27.46 6.79 -11.36
N VAL A 322 27.05 8.02 -11.08
CA VAL A 322 27.41 8.80 -9.89
C VAL A 322 26.16 9.29 -9.15
N THR A 323 24.99 8.68 -9.41
CA THR A 323 23.69 9.11 -8.87
C THR A 323 23.69 9.29 -7.34
N PRO A 324 24.25 8.38 -6.52
CA PRO A 324 24.28 8.57 -5.07
C PRO A 324 25.18 9.74 -4.65
N LEU A 325 26.32 9.93 -5.32
CA LEU A 325 27.23 11.05 -5.04
C LEU A 325 26.61 12.38 -5.45
N ALA A 326 25.92 12.44 -6.59
CA ALA A 326 25.20 13.64 -7.01
C ALA A 326 24.04 13.98 -6.07
N GLN A 327 23.35 12.98 -5.51
CA GLN A 327 22.34 13.17 -4.46
C GLN A 327 22.96 13.78 -3.19
N GLU A 328 24.11 13.26 -2.72
CA GLU A 328 24.87 13.87 -1.61
C GLU A 328 25.30 15.31 -1.93
N TRP A 329 25.92 15.55 -3.08
CA TRP A 329 26.49 16.86 -3.48
C TRP A 329 25.45 17.95 -3.71
N ILE A 330 24.19 17.57 -3.97
CA ILE A 330 23.09 18.52 -4.14
C ILE A 330 22.41 18.76 -2.78
N ALA A 331 22.15 17.72 -1.99
CA ALA A 331 21.57 17.87 -0.66
C ALA A 331 22.50 18.62 0.32
N ASP A 332 23.81 18.37 0.22
CA ASP A 332 24.87 19.09 0.92
C ASP A 332 25.98 19.52 -0.07
N PRO A 333 25.94 20.77 -0.57
CA PRO A 333 27.00 21.32 -1.41
C PRO A 333 28.38 21.38 -0.75
N GLU A 334 28.48 21.37 0.59
CA GLU A 334 29.77 21.25 1.27
C GLU A 334 30.28 19.80 1.30
N ALA A 335 29.43 18.78 1.22
CA ALA A 335 29.86 17.39 1.04
C ALA A 335 30.49 17.13 -0.35
N ASN A 336 30.33 18.05 -1.31
CA ASN A 336 30.91 17.94 -2.65
C ASN A 336 32.44 18.13 -2.63
N ARG A 337 33.16 17.02 -2.42
CA ARG A 337 34.61 16.90 -2.55
C ARG A 337 35.04 16.19 -3.85
N GLY A 338 34.10 15.83 -4.72
CA GLY A 338 34.39 15.14 -5.98
C GLY A 338 34.92 13.69 -5.83
N VAL A 339 35.59 13.24 -6.88
CA VAL A 339 36.01 11.84 -7.09
C VAL A 339 37.51 11.78 -7.39
N ILE A 340 38.18 10.72 -6.89
CA ILE A 340 39.50 10.30 -7.36
C ILE A 340 39.42 8.97 -8.13
N LEU A 341 40.06 8.92 -9.29
CA LEU A 341 40.18 7.77 -10.18
C LEU A 341 41.56 7.14 -9.97
N LYS A 342 41.59 5.93 -9.41
CA LYS A 342 42.83 5.24 -8.98
C LYS A 342 42.97 3.93 -9.74
N ALA A 343 44.16 3.70 -10.30
CA ALA A 343 44.44 2.54 -11.12
C ALA A 343 44.81 1.31 -10.28
N GLY A 344 44.24 0.15 -10.64
CA GLY A 344 44.59 -1.11 -10.01
C GLY A 344 46.00 -1.58 -10.36
N SER A 345 46.43 -2.66 -9.70
CA SER A 345 47.65 -3.38 -10.06
C SER A 345 47.48 -4.09 -11.42
N GLY A 346 48.55 -4.16 -12.22
CA GLY A 346 48.47 -4.80 -13.53
C GLY A 346 49.73 -4.62 -14.39
N THR A 347 49.62 -4.99 -15.67
CA THR A 347 50.66 -4.72 -16.66
C THR A 347 50.83 -3.22 -16.86
N GLN A 348 52.06 -2.77 -17.10
CA GLN A 348 52.38 -1.34 -17.10
C GLN A 348 51.71 -0.62 -18.29
N VAL A 349 50.83 0.34 -18.00
CA VAL A 349 50.21 1.24 -18.97
C VAL A 349 49.76 2.54 -18.28
N GLU A 350 49.76 3.63 -19.04
CA GLU A 350 49.12 4.89 -18.66
C GLU A 350 48.04 5.23 -19.70
N TYR A 351 46.87 5.66 -19.23
CA TYR A 351 45.78 6.16 -20.07
C TYR A 351 45.63 7.66 -19.83
N SER A 352 45.44 8.38 -20.94
CA SER A 352 45.27 9.83 -21.01
C SER A 352 43.80 10.12 -21.32
N LEU A 353 43.10 10.75 -20.39
CA LEU A 353 41.73 11.25 -20.58
C LEU A 353 41.77 12.76 -20.80
N ILE A 354 40.78 13.32 -21.50
CA ILE A 354 40.68 14.77 -21.70
C ILE A 354 40.41 15.47 -20.37
N ALA A 355 41.12 16.56 -20.07
CA ALA A 355 40.87 17.45 -18.91
C ALA A 355 39.99 18.65 -19.27
N SER A 356 39.50 19.36 -18.26
CA SER A 356 38.74 20.62 -18.39
C SER A 356 39.48 21.68 -19.22
N HIS A 357 40.81 21.75 -19.12
CA HIS A 357 41.65 22.71 -19.83
C HIS A 357 41.91 22.38 -21.31
N HIS A 358 41.46 21.24 -21.83
CA HIS A 358 41.69 20.86 -23.23
C HIS A 358 41.11 21.87 -24.23
N LEU A 359 41.99 22.55 -24.98
CA LEU A 359 41.61 23.66 -25.86
C LEU A 359 41.12 23.22 -27.26
N ALA A 360 41.63 22.11 -27.80
CA ALA A 360 41.44 21.76 -29.21
C ALA A 360 40.00 21.32 -29.56
N ASN A 361 39.25 20.82 -28.58
CA ASN A 361 37.82 20.56 -28.70
C ASN A 361 37.15 20.56 -27.31
N PRO A 362 36.38 21.61 -26.95
CA PRO A 362 35.67 21.66 -25.66
C PRO A 362 34.59 20.58 -25.48
N THR A 363 33.98 20.09 -26.57
CA THR A 363 32.91 19.08 -26.48
C THR A 363 33.37 17.71 -26.00
N LEU A 364 34.68 17.45 -25.97
CA LEU A 364 35.30 16.22 -25.45
C LEU A 364 35.76 16.33 -23.99
N ARG A 365 35.62 17.52 -23.36
CA ARG A 365 35.98 17.74 -21.95
C ARG A 365 35.09 16.93 -21.02
N PRO A 366 35.53 16.58 -19.80
CA PRO A 366 34.72 15.89 -18.82
C PRO A 366 33.35 16.53 -18.62
N ARG A 367 32.31 15.71 -18.52
CA ARG A 367 30.94 16.18 -18.32
C ARG A 367 30.18 15.36 -17.29
N LEU A 368 29.32 16.03 -16.53
CA LEU A 368 28.39 15.42 -15.58
C LEU A 368 26.96 15.76 -16.00
N GLN A 369 26.19 14.78 -16.44
CA GLN A 369 24.76 14.94 -16.73
C GLN A 369 23.95 14.55 -15.50
N ILE A 370 23.01 15.40 -15.07
CA ILE A 370 22.12 15.15 -13.91
C ILE A 370 20.67 15.32 -14.36
N VAL A 371 19.83 14.33 -14.04
CA VAL A 371 18.37 14.39 -14.22
C VAL A 371 17.72 14.66 -12.88
N TYR A 372 16.98 15.78 -12.76
CA TYR A 372 16.37 16.22 -11.51
C TYR A 372 15.01 16.89 -11.73
N ALA A 373 14.18 16.97 -10.70
CA ALA A 373 12.97 17.80 -10.68
C ALA A 373 13.02 18.81 -9.54
N LEU A 374 12.38 19.96 -9.75
CA LEU A 374 12.17 20.99 -8.73
C LEU A 374 10.75 20.88 -8.15
N PRO A 375 10.52 21.31 -6.89
CA PRO A 375 9.18 21.55 -6.38
C PRO A 375 8.46 22.60 -7.24
N VAL A 376 7.18 22.38 -7.53
CA VAL A 376 6.31 23.40 -8.15
C VAL A 376 5.53 24.15 -7.08
N ASN A 377 5.84 25.43 -6.90
CA ASN A 377 5.06 26.32 -6.04
C ASN A 377 3.67 26.56 -6.65
N VAL A 378 2.67 25.81 -6.18
CA VAL A 378 1.25 26.09 -6.40
C VAL A 378 0.91 27.44 -5.76
N THR A 379 1.00 28.50 -6.56
CA THR A 379 0.84 29.88 -6.08
C THR A 379 -0.65 30.21 -5.99
N PRO A 380 -1.23 30.42 -4.79
CA PRO A 380 -2.63 30.82 -4.66
C PRO A 380 -2.80 32.23 -5.24
N VAL A 381 -3.72 32.39 -6.19
CA VAL A 381 -4.00 33.71 -6.79
C VAL A 381 -4.64 34.62 -5.72
N PRO A 382 -4.06 35.79 -5.42
CA PRO A 382 -4.53 36.64 -4.33
C PRO A 382 -5.84 37.36 -4.71
N VAL A 383 -6.94 36.98 -4.05
CA VAL A 383 -8.18 37.76 -4.03
C VAL A 383 -7.96 39.02 -3.18
N PRO A 384 -8.30 40.24 -3.65
CA PRO A 384 -7.84 41.48 -3.03
C PRO A 384 -8.45 41.75 -1.64
N THR A 385 -7.57 42.00 -0.68
CA THR A 385 -7.92 42.21 0.74
C THR A 385 -8.64 43.54 1.01
N ARG A 386 -9.72 43.49 1.81
CA ARG A 386 -10.22 44.65 2.56
C ARG A 386 -10.46 44.30 4.03
N THR A 387 -9.47 44.59 4.87
CA THR A 387 -9.56 44.73 6.33
C THR A 387 -10.43 45.95 6.67
N PRO A 388 -11.19 46.02 7.79
CA PRO A 388 -11.13 45.18 8.99
C PRO A 388 -12.46 44.56 9.47
N THR A 389 -12.36 43.48 10.25
CA THR A 389 -12.88 43.31 11.64
C THR A 389 -12.79 41.83 12.02
N ALA A 390 -12.48 41.51 13.28
CA ALA A 390 -12.27 40.13 13.71
C ALA A 390 -13.59 39.35 13.84
N THR A 391 -13.82 38.43 12.90
CA THR A 391 -14.79 37.33 12.97
C THR A 391 -14.00 36.05 13.23
N PRO A 392 -14.43 35.12 14.11
CA PRO A 392 -13.65 33.93 14.45
C PRO A 392 -13.33 33.08 13.22
N SER A 393 -12.08 32.58 13.15
CA SER A 393 -11.64 31.71 12.06
C SER A 393 -12.41 30.40 12.06
N SER A 394 -12.87 29.96 10.89
CA SER A 394 -13.49 28.65 10.72
C SER A 394 -12.48 27.53 10.97
N THR A 395 -12.79 26.65 11.92
CA THR A 395 -12.13 25.35 12.09
C THR A 395 -12.11 24.62 10.74
N ALA A 396 -10.99 23.99 10.38
CA ALA A 396 -10.90 23.19 9.17
C ALA A 396 -11.90 22.02 9.24
N THR A 397 -12.83 21.96 8.31
CA THR A 397 -13.78 20.86 8.18
C THR A 397 -13.02 19.55 7.94
N PRO A 398 -13.17 18.51 8.77
CA PRO A 398 -12.46 17.25 8.57
C PRO A 398 -12.87 16.60 7.25
N SER A 399 -11.91 15.97 6.56
CA SER A 399 -12.20 15.17 5.37
C SER A 399 -12.98 13.92 5.78
N ILE A 400 -14.10 13.66 5.09
CA ILE A 400 -15.15 12.79 5.62
C ILE A 400 -15.08 11.39 4.96
N ILE A 401 -14.52 10.43 5.67
CA ILE A 401 -14.35 9.04 5.19
C ILE A 401 -15.65 8.24 5.43
N PRO A 402 -16.19 7.53 4.41
CA PRO A 402 -17.35 6.67 4.58
C PRO A 402 -17.03 5.39 5.37
N THR A 403 -17.92 5.06 6.31
CA THR A 403 -17.93 3.83 7.09
C THR A 403 -18.96 2.88 6.49
N VAL A 404 -18.59 1.62 6.24
CA VAL A 404 -19.49 0.58 5.73
C VAL A 404 -19.79 -0.42 6.82
N VAL A 405 -21.07 -0.72 7.04
CA VAL A 405 -21.58 -1.69 8.01
C VAL A 405 -22.52 -2.66 7.31
N VAL A 406 -22.48 -3.93 7.71
CA VAL A 406 -23.43 -4.96 7.27
C VAL A 406 -24.26 -5.40 8.48
N PHE A 407 -25.52 -5.76 8.25
CA PHE A 407 -26.43 -6.35 9.22
C PHE A 407 -26.93 -7.70 8.68
N GLN A 408 -26.73 -8.79 9.43
CA GLN A 408 -27.10 -10.16 9.05
C GLN A 408 -27.24 -11.03 10.31
N ALA A 409 -28.39 -11.70 10.48
CA ALA A 409 -28.74 -12.41 11.72
C ALA A 409 -27.71 -13.48 12.14
N GLY A 410 -27.08 -13.28 13.30
CA GLY A 410 -26.06 -14.13 13.89
C GLY A 410 -24.71 -14.08 13.16
N GLN A 411 -24.42 -13.02 12.39
CA GLN A 411 -23.20 -12.88 11.58
C GLN A 411 -22.62 -11.45 11.54
N ARG A 412 -23.47 -10.42 11.47
CA ARG A 412 -23.07 -9.01 11.26
C ARG A 412 -24.04 -8.03 11.92
N PRO A 413 -23.58 -6.88 12.50
CA PRO A 413 -22.21 -6.37 12.51
C PRO A 413 -21.23 -7.24 13.32
N ASP A 414 -21.72 -7.96 14.33
CA ASP A 414 -21.01 -9.00 15.07
C ASP A 414 -21.76 -10.35 15.04
N ALA A 415 -21.14 -11.40 15.57
CA ALA A 415 -21.67 -12.77 15.55
C ALA A 415 -22.91 -12.98 16.45
N GLY A 416 -23.23 -12.04 17.33
CA GLY A 416 -24.38 -12.07 18.24
C GLY A 416 -25.58 -11.25 17.77
N TYR A 417 -25.51 -10.53 16.64
CA TYR A 417 -26.58 -9.65 16.18
C TYR A 417 -27.89 -10.41 15.88
N THR A 418 -28.93 -10.18 16.68
CA THR A 418 -30.29 -10.72 16.50
C THR A 418 -31.29 -9.71 15.95
N GLY A 419 -30.83 -8.59 15.38
CA GLY A 419 -31.68 -7.46 14.99
C GLY A 419 -32.41 -7.61 13.64
N VAL A 420 -32.41 -8.79 13.01
CA VAL A 420 -33.28 -9.04 11.84
C VAL A 420 -34.61 -9.60 12.33
N ALA A 421 -35.69 -9.10 11.76
CA ALA A 421 -37.00 -9.72 11.81
C ALA A 421 -37.48 -9.93 10.37
N ASP A 422 -37.85 -11.15 10.00
CA ASP A 422 -38.39 -11.45 8.66
C ASP A 422 -39.47 -12.56 8.66
N THR A 423 -40.45 -12.39 7.78
CA THR A 423 -41.59 -13.31 7.58
C THR A 423 -42.20 -13.07 6.20
N TYR A 424 -43.13 -13.91 5.78
CA TYR A 424 -44.08 -13.54 4.73
C TYR A 424 -45.52 -13.59 5.24
N ILE A 425 -46.42 -12.99 4.46
CA ILE A 425 -47.86 -13.00 4.65
C ILE A 425 -48.53 -13.44 3.33
N SER A 426 -49.53 -14.32 3.41
CA SER A 426 -50.12 -15.01 2.26
C SER A 426 -51.59 -14.64 2.07
N GLY A 427 -51.93 -14.10 0.89
CA GLY A 427 -53.31 -13.94 0.43
C GLY A 427 -53.95 -15.24 -0.03
N GLU A 428 -53.18 -16.34 -0.05
CA GLU A 428 -53.60 -17.69 -0.40
C GLU A 428 -53.67 -18.58 0.85
N GLY A 429 -54.68 -19.45 0.94
CA GLY A 429 -54.81 -20.39 2.06
C GLY A 429 -55.40 -19.75 3.31
N ASP A 430 -54.77 -19.97 4.46
CA ASP A 430 -55.21 -19.40 5.74
C ASP A 430 -54.65 -17.98 5.92
N LEU A 431 -55.53 -16.98 5.76
CA LEU A 431 -55.20 -15.56 5.90
C LEU A 431 -54.78 -15.15 7.32
N SER A 432 -54.98 -16.03 8.31
CA SER A 432 -54.56 -15.87 9.71
C SER A 432 -53.30 -16.65 10.08
N ALA A 433 -52.67 -17.35 9.13
CA ALA A 433 -51.37 -17.97 9.34
C ALA A 433 -50.25 -16.94 9.49
N ASN A 434 -49.28 -17.28 10.34
CA ASN A 434 -48.00 -16.58 10.49
C ASN A 434 -46.85 -17.52 10.09
N TYR A 435 -45.81 -16.95 9.48
CA TYR A 435 -44.69 -17.69 8.90
C TYR A 435 -43.31 -17.23 9.42
N GLY A 436 -43.28 -16.49 10.55
CA GLY A 436 -42.04 -15.94 11.15
C GLY A 436 -41.12 -16.96 11.83
N LEU A 437 -41.27 -18.24 11.50
CA LEU A 437 -40.40 -19.35 11.90
C LEU A 437 -39.96 -20.21 10.70
N ASP A 438 -40.44 -19.91 9.49
CA ASP A 438 -40.06 -20.64 8.29
C ASP A 438 -38.60 -20.30 7.91
N PRO A 439 -37.82 -21.25 7.38
CA PRO A 439 -36.44 -21.02 6.94
C PRO A 439 -36.33 -20.19 5.65
N VAL A 440 -37.48 -19.80 5.06
CA VAL A 440 -37.60 -18.98 3.87
C VAL A 440 -38.79 -18.02 4.00
N PHE A 441 -38.75 -16.89 3.30
CA PHE A 441 -39.91 -16.05 3.03
C PHE A 441 -40.27 -16.05 1.55
N SER A 442 -41.58 -16.03 1.26
CA SER A 442 -42.14 -16.22 -0.08
C SER A 442 -42.73 -14.91 -0.63
N VAL A 443 -42.42 -14.59 -1.89
CA VAL A 443 -43.01 -13.45 -2.63
C VAL A 443 -43.68 -13.96 -3.90
N GLY A 444 -44.95 -13.63 -4.10
CA GLY A 444 -45.81 -14.15 -5.17
C GLY A 444 -46.24 -13.08 -6.19
N ALA A 445 -46.42 -13.49 -7.44
CA ALA A 445 -46.97 -12.67 -8.51
C ALA A 445 -48.39 -12.17 -8.20
N GLY A 446 -48.71 -10.94 -8.63
CA GLY A 446 -50.02 -10.33 -8.35
C GLY A 446 -50.31 -10.16 -6.86
N ASP A 447 -49.26 -9.93 -6.06
CA ASP A 447 -49.30 -9.77 -4.61
C ASP A 447 -49.90 -10.95 -3.81
N THR A 448 -49.93 -12.18 -4.35
CA THR A 448 -50.46 -13.36 -3.63
C THR A 448 -49.70 -13.68 -2.35
N ARG A 449 -48.41 -13.34 -2.30
CA ARG A 449 -47.56 -13.40 -1.09
C ARG A 449 -46.62 -12.21 -1.05
N ALA A 450 -46.43 -11.65 0.14
CA ALA A 450 -45.55 -10.52 0.37
C ALA A 450 -44.62 -10.80 1.56
N ALA A 451 -43.33 -10.50 1.41
CA ALA A 451 -42.35 -10.69 2.48
C ALA A 451 -42.10 -9.38 3.24
N LEU A 452 -42.12 -9.44 4.58
CA LEU A 452 -41.84 -8.34 5.48
C LEU A 452 -40.43 -8.52 6.06
N LEU A 453 -39.61 -7.48 6.00
CA LEU A 453 -38.23 -7.49 6.54
C LEU A 453 -37.95 -6.21 7.31
N ARG A 454 -37.28 -6.32 8.46
CA ARG A 454 -36.77 -5.19 9.25
C ARG A 454 -35.41 -5.51 9.84
N PHE A 455 -34.53 -4.51 9.87
CA PHE A 455 -33.21 -4.57 10.50
C PHE A 455 -33.13 -3.50 11.60
N ASP A 456 -32.57 -3.86 12.76
CA ASP A 456 -32.27 -2.94 13.85
C ASP A 456 -30.97 -2.17 13.57
N LEU A 457 -31.11 -0.87 13.34
CA LEU A 457 -30.01 0.04 13.02
C LEU A 457 -29.52 0.85 14.23
N SER A 458 -29.95 0.50 15.46
CA SER A 458 -29.63 1.26 16.69
C SER A 458 -28.14 1.33 17.05
N SER A 459 -27.29 0.52 16.41
CA SER A 459 -25.82 0.64 16.49
C SER A 459 -25.23 1.77 15.64
N ILE A 460 -26.01 2.36 14.73
CA ILE A 460 -25.63 3.50 13.89
C ILE A 460 -26.00 4.80 14.62
N PRO A 461 -25.09 5.78 14.76
CA PRO A 461 -25.43 7.05 15.37
C PRO A 461 -26.45 7.83 14.52
N PRO A 462 -27.58 8.32 15.06
CA PRO A 462 -28.67 8.87 14.25
C PRO A 462 -28.37 10.20 13.54
N TRP A 463 -27.19 10.79 13.80
CA TRP A 463 -26.72 12.00 13.14
C TRP A 463 -25.79 11.74 11.94
N VAL A 464 -25.58 10.49 11.51
CA VAL A 464 -24.77 10.20 10.32
C VAL A 464 -25.54 10.48 9.03
N ILE A 465 -24.82 10.87 7.98
CA ILE A 465 -25.38 11.01 6.63
C ILE A 465 -25.18 9.67 5.91
N VAL A 466 -26.26 8.94 5.67
CA VAL A 466 -26.23 7.73 4.84
C VAL A 466 -25.92 8.12 3.38
N GLN A 467 -25.00 7.39 2.75
CA GLN A 467 -24.60 7.59 1.35
C GLN A 467 -25.21 6.55 0.40
N ASN A 468 -25.43 5.32 0.88
CA ASN A 468 -25.90 4.18 0.09
C ASN A 468 -26.41 3.10 1.06
N ALA A 469 -27.56 2.48 0.79
CA ALA A 469 -28.04 1.32 1.51
C ALA A 469 -28.66 0.28 0.56
N ARG A 470 -28.25 -0.99 0.70
CA ARG A 470 -28.75 -2.10 -0.11
C ARG A 470 -29.27 -3.24 0.74
N LEU A 471 -30.48 -3.68 0.43
CA LEU A 471 -31.01 -4.97 0.87
C LEU A 471 -30.56 -6.05 -0.10
N ALA A 472 -29.89 -7.10 0.38
CA ALA A 472 -29.59 -8.31 -0.40
C ALA A 472 -30.36 -9.51 0.15
N VAL A 473 -31.05 -10.24 -0.73
CA VAL A 473 -31.80 -11.47 -0.41
C VAL A 473 -31.38 -12.62 -1.33
N PHE A 474 -31.20 -13.82 -0.78
CA PHE A 474 -30.73 -15.00 -1.52
C PHE A 474 -31.89 -15.87 -1.95
N SER A 475 -32.05 -16.13 -3.26
CA SER A 475 -33.13 -16.98 -3.79
C SER A 475 -32.83 -18.46 -3.55
N ASP A 476 -33.78 -19.18 -2.93
CA ASP A 476 -33.67 -20.58 -2.55
C ASP A 476 -34.54 -21.48 -3.45
N GLY A 477 -35.81 -21.10 -3.63
CA GLY A 477 -36.81 -21.87 -4.38
C GLY A 477 -37.72 -21.00 -5.24
N ALA A 478 -38.43 -21.64 -6.18
CA ALA A 478 -39.53 -21.02 -6.92
C ALA A 478 -40.56 -22.09 -7.30
N SER A 479 -41.84 -21.70 -7.35
CA SER A 479 -42.93 -22.63 -7.70
C SER A 479 -42.88 -23.09 -9.16
N ILE A 480 -42.46 -22.21 -10.07
CA ILE A 480 -42.21 -22.46 -11.51
C ILE A 480 -41.08 -21.55 -12.02
N GLY A 481 -40.38 -21.96 -13.07
CA GLY A 481 -39.21 -21.25 -13.61
C GLY A 481 -39.49 -19.99 -14.45
N TYR A 482 -40.50 -19.18 -14.09
CA TYR A 482 -40.82 -17.92 -14.77
C TYR A 482 -40.29 -16.72 -14.00
N PRO A 483 -39.88 -15.62 -14.68
CA PRO A 483 -39.43 -14.41 -14.00
C PRO A 483 -40.58 -13.70 -13.26
N LEU A 484 -40.28 -13.23 -12.06
CA LEU A 484 -41.14 -12.41 -11.20
C LEU A 484 -40.55 -11.00 -11.09
N THR A 485 -41.37 -9.96 -11.18
CA THR A 485 -40.90 -8.59 -10.86
C THR A 485 -41.33 -8.25 -9.43
N ILE A 486 -40.37 -7.94 -8.56
CA ILE A 486 -40.57 -7.62 -7.14
C ILE A 486 -40.26 -6.15 -6.90
N SER A 487 -41.04 -5.47 -6.08
CA SER A 487 -40.78 -4.08 -5.62
C SER A 487 -40.58 -4.01 -4.12
N ALA A 488 -39.59 -3.22 -3.68
CA ALA A 488 -39.31 -2.96 -2.27
C ALA A 488 -39.97 -1.65 -1.82
N LEU A 489 -40.92 -1.75 -0.87
CA LEU A 489 -41.78 -0.65 -0.42
C LEU A 489 -41.68 -0.48 1.10
N GLN A 490 -41.55 0.76 1.57
CA GLN A 490 -41.40 1.07 2.99
C GLN A 490 -42.72 0.82 3.73
N VAL A 491 -42.65 0.08 4.84
CA VAL A 491 -43.79 -0.16 5.73
C VAL A 491 -43.89 1.03 6.69
N LEU A 492 -45.12 1.44 6.98
CA LEU A 492 -45.46 2.55 7.87
C LEU A 492 -46.16 2.08 9.16
N ARG A 493 -46.80 0.90 9.10
CA ARG A 493 -47.46 0.29 10.26
C ARG A 493 -46.50 -0.69 10.95
N PRO A 494 -46.22 -0.54 12.27
CA PRO A 494 -45.41 -1.51 12.98
C PRO A 494 -46.09 -2.88 12.99
N TRP A 495 -45.29 -3.93 12.78
CA TRP A 495 -45.67 -5.33 12.76
C TRP A 495 -44.79 -6.16 13.71
N SER A 496 -45.13 -7.43 13.90
CA SER A 496 -44.37 -8.38 14.72
C SER A 496 -44.19 -9.69 13.96
N GLU A 497 -42.94 -10.13 13.83
CA GLU A 497 -42.53 -11.34 13.10
C GLU A 497 -43.35 -12.58 13.43
N THR A 498 -43.59 -12.84 14.71
CA THR A 498 -44.33 -14.02 15.21
C THR A 498 -45.84 -13.82 15.30
N GLN A 499 -46.38 -12.72 14.74
CA GLN A 499 -47.80 -12.37 14.79
C GLN A 499 -48.36 -11.75 13.50
N ALA A 500 -47.51 -11.42 12.52
CA ALA A 500 -47.95 -10.84 11.26
C ALA A 500 -48.62 -11.91 10.38
N THR A 501 -49.80 -11.58 9.88
CA THR A 501 -50.62 -12.39 8.99
C THR A 501 -51.08 -11.54 7.81
N TRP A 502 -51.85 -12.12 6.88
CA TRP A 502 -52.43 -11.34 5.79
C TRP A 502 -53.46 -10.31 6.28
N LEU A 503 -54.14 -10.57 7.39
CA LEU A 503 -55.17 -9.69 7.95
C LEU A 503 -54.62 -8.71 9.01
N ASP A 504 -53.66 -9.15 9.82
CA ASP A 504 -53.20 -8.45 11.01
C ASP A 504 -51.67 -8.23 10.99
N ALA A 505 -51.20 -7.03 11.33
CA ALA A 505 -49.77 -6.70 11.41
C ALA A 505 -49.13 -7.23 12.71
N MET A 506 -49.93 -7.27 13.78
CA MET A 506 -49.62 -7.87 15.07
C MET A 506 -50.94 -8.09 15.83
N ALA A 507 -50.90 -8.80 16.97
CA ALA A 507 -52.09 -9.05 17.78
C ALA A 507 -52.83 -7.74 18.14
N GLY A 508 -54.12 -7.67 17.78
CA GLY A 508 -54.95 -6.49 18.00
C GLY A 508 -54.73 -5.31 17.04
N ARG A 509 -53.89 -5.44 16.01
CA ARG A 509 -53.68 -4.41 14.97
C ARG A 509 -53.79 -4.98 13.56
N ARG A 510 -54.98 -4.86 12.97
CA ARG A 510 -55.27 -5.07 11.54
C ARG A 510 -54.32 -4.28 10.64
N TRP A 511 -54.03 -4.80 9.44
CA TRP A 511 -53.66 -3.95 8.30
C TRP A 511 -54.88 -3.10 7.87
N THR A 512 -54.66 -1.93 7.29
CA THR A 512 -55.74 -1.07 6.76
C THR A 512 -56.38 -1.72 5.53
N ILE A 513 -55.56 -2.33 4.67
CA ILE A 513 -55.99 -3.24 3.61
C ILE A 513 -55.14 -4.52 3.73
N PRO A 514 -55.73 -5.73 3.70
CA PRO A 514 -55.00 -6.99 3.81
C PRO A 514 -53.79 -7.09 2.88
N GLY A 515 -52.75 -7.77 3.37
CA GLY A 515 -51.45 -7.84 2.72
C GLY A 515 -50.59 -6.59 2.91
N ALA A 516 -50.83 -5.74 3.92
CA ALA A 516 -50.17 -4.45 4.08
C ALA A 516 -50.33 -3.53 2.85
N ASN A 517 -51.57 -3.36 2.37
CA ASN A 517 -51.86 -2.64 1.12
C ASN A 517 -52.46 -1.24 1.29
N GLY A 518 -52.71 -0.78 2.52
CA GLY A 518 -53.11 0.59 2.82
C GLY A 518 -52.02 1.59 2.40
N LEU A 519 -52.23 2.30 1.29
CA LEU A 519 -51.30 3.34 0.85
C LEU A 519 -51.31 4.50 1.85
N GLY A 520 -50.13 4.90 2.34
CA GLY A 520 -49.97 5.95 3.35
C GLY A 520 -50.43 5.57 4.77
N SER A 521 -50.79 4.31 5.02
CA SER A 521 -51.36 3.83 6.29
C SER A 521 -50.86 2.46 6.75
N ASP A 522 -50.42 1.63 5.80
CA ASP A 522 -49.68 0.38 6.00
C ASP A 522 -48.29 0.47 5.37
N ARG A 523 -48.18 1.06 4.17
CA ARG A 523 -46.93 1.24 3.42
C ARG A 523 -46.94 2.50 2.53
N LEU A 524 -45.77 2.92 2.06
CA LEU A 524 -45.65 3.91 0.98
C LEU A 524 -46.16 3.34 -0.37
N ALA A 525 -46.57 4.26 -1.24
CA ALA A 525 -47.03 3.95 -2.60
C ALA A 525 -45.89 3.88 -3.64
N ARG A 526 -44.82 4.66 -3.44
CA ARG A 526 -43.60 4.63 -4.26
C ARG A 526 -42.66 3.53 -3.71
N PRO A 527 -42.16 2.59 -4.53
CA PRO A 527 -41.05 1.72 -4.16
C PRO A 527 -39.73 2.51 -4.19
N SER A 528 -38.73 2.08 -3.41
CA SER A 528 -37.36 2.59 -3.59
C SER A 528 -36.70 1.94 -4.81
N ASP A 529 -36.90 0.64 -4.98
CA ASP A 529 -36.34 -0.14 -6.09
C ASP A 529 -37.27 -1.30 -6.50
N THR A 530 -37.13 -1.74 -7.76
CA THR A 530 -37.93 -2.79 -8.41
C THR A 530 -36.99 -3.68 -9.24
N ARG A 531 -37.00 -4.98 -8.97
CA ARG A 531 -36.06 -5.96 -9.55
C ARG A 531 -36.79 -7.13 -10.20
N VAL A 532 -36.23 -7.63 -11.30
CA VAL A 532 -36.68 -8.88 -11.93
C VAL A 532 -35.88 -10.03 -11.34
N VAL A 533 -36.58 -10.93 -10.66
CA VAL A 533 -36.09 -12.19 -10.11
C VAL A 533 -36.40 -13.29 -11.12
N ASN A 534 -35.39 -14.05 -11.52
CA ASN A 534 -35.44 -14.93 -12.69
C ASN A 534 -34.50 -16.15 -12.58
N SER A 535 -33.88 -16.36 -11.43
CA SER A 535 -32.88 -17.40 -11.19
C SER A 535 -32.83 -17.77 -9.71
N LEU A 536 -32.40 -18.99 -9.43
CA LEU A 536 -32.33 -19.57 -8.10
C LEU A 536 -30.87 -19.78 -7.69
N GLY A 537 -30.60 -19.72 -6.39
CA GLY A 537 -29.27 -19.83 -5.81
C GLY A 537 -28.43 -18.56 -5.93
N VAL A 538 -29.05 -17.40 -6.20
CA VAL A 538 -28.37 -16.12 -6.44
C VAL A 538 -28.84 -15.02 -5.49
N TRP A 539 -27.99 -14.02 -5.24
CA TRP A 539 -28.38 -12.82 -4.51
C TRP A 539 -29.10 -11.82 -5.43
N TYR A 540 -30.17 -11.21 -4.91
CA TYR A 540 -30.83 -10.06 -5.52
C TYR A 540 -30.70 -8.85 -4.59
N GLU A 541 -30.18 -7.76 -5.13
CA GLU A 541 -30.00 -6.48 -4.41
C GLU A 541 -31.10 -5.47 -4.77
N PHE A 542 -31.64 -4.80 -3.75
CA PHE A 542 -32.54 -3.67 -3.86
C PHE A 542 -31.90 -2.42 -3.22
N ASP A 543 -31.90 -1.30 -3.93
CA ASP A 543 -31.50 0.00 -3.37
C ASP A 543 -32.61 0.51 -2.43
N ILE A 544 -32.25 0.72 -1.16
CA ILE A 544 -33.13 1.27 -0.12
C ILE A 544 -32.49 2.46 0.60
N THR A 545 -31.60 3.19 -0.09
CA THR A 545 -30.83 4.31 0.47
C THR A 545 -31.72 5.36 1.16
N ASP A 546 -32.79 5.80 0.50
CA ASP A 546 -33.76 6.76 1.04
C ASP A 546 -34.41 6.24 2.35
N MET A 547 -34.83 4.96 2.37
CA MET A 547 -35.49 4.35 3.52
C MET A 547 -34.55 4.20 4.72
N ALA A 548 -33.33 3.71 4.47
CA ALA A 548 -32.34 3.51 5.52
C ALA A 548 -31.84 4.85 6.10
N ALA A 549 -31.78 5.92 5.30
CA ALA A 549 -31.50 7.26 5.79
C ALA A 549 -32.58 7.75 6.78
N GLU A 550 -33.86 7.51 6.48
CA GLU A 550 -34.96 7.82 7.42
C GLU A 550 -34.90 6.96 8.69
N TRP A 551 -34.65 5.65 8.57
CA TRP A 551 -34.58 4.74 9.73
C TRP A 551 -33.37 4.98 10.64
N VAL A 552 -32.27 5.51 10.11
CA VAL A 552 -31.12 5.94 10.91
C VAL A 552 -31.41 7.26 11.61
N ALA A 553 -32.00 8.24 10.90
CA ALA A 553 -32.33 9.54 11.48
C ALA A 553 -33.45 9.47 12.54
N SER A 554 -34.42 8.57 12.35
CA SER A 554 -35.59 8.36 13.22
C SER A 554 -35.84 6.86 13.44
N PRO A 555 -35.12 6.19 14.36
CA PRO A 555 -35.26 4.75 14.59
C PRO A 555 -36.67 4.27 14.93
N GLU A 556 -37.51 5.13 15.51
CA GLU A 556 -38.93 4.86 15.78
C GLU A 556 -39.81 4.78 14.52
N ALA A 557 -39.36 5.34 13.39
CA ALA A 557 -40.02 5.21 12.09
C ALA A 557 -39.67 3.89 11.36
N ASN A 558 -38.73 3.10 11.90
CA ASN A 558 -38.29 1.84 11.33
C ASN A 558 -39.31 0.71 11.55
N ALA A 559 -40.39 0.72 10.77
CA ALA A 559 -41.25 -0.43 10.55
C ALA A 559 -40.74 -1.36 9.43
N GLY A 560 -39.54 -1.11 8.87
CA GLY A 560 -38.94 -1.92 7.82
C GLY A 560 -39.61 -1.77 6.45
N LEU A 561 -39.55 -2.83 5.65
CA LEU A 561 -40.00 -2.87 4.26
C LEU A 561 -40.84 -4.12 3.95
N VAL A 562 -41.59 -4.04 2.86
CA VAL A 562 -42.32 -5.16 2.25
C VAL A 562 -41.86 -5.36 0.81
N LEU A 563 -41.53 -6.60 0.47
CA LEU A 563 -41.28 -7.07 -0.90
C LEU A 563 -42.59 -7.62 -1.48
N LYS A 564 -43.05 -7.02 -2.57
CA LYS A 564 -44.30 -7.42 -3.25
C LYS A 564 -44.04 -7.78 -4.71
N GLY A 565 -44.58 -8.91 -5.16
CA GLY A 565 -44.56 -9.31 -6.57
C GLY A 565 -45.64 -8.56 -7.36
N LEU A 566 -45.26 -7.98 -8.49
CA LEU A 566 -46.18 -7.34 -9.43
C LEU A 566 -46.94 -8.39 -10.26
N ASP A 567 -47.94 -7.94 -11.01
CA ASP A 567 -48.73 -8.80 -11.92
C ASP A 567 -47.83 -9.53 -12.93
N GLY A 568 -48.09 -10.81 -13.15
CA GLY A 568 -47.27 -11.67 -13.99
C GLY A 568 -47.84 -13.10 -14.11
N PRO A 569 -47.06 -14.05 -14.68
CA PRO A 569 -47.40 -15.47 -14.59
C PRO A 569 -47.45 -15.91 -13.12
N SER A 570 -48.29 -16.90 -12.78
CA SER A 570 -48.48 -17.33 -11.38
C SER A 570 -47.26 -18.08 -10.84
N VAL A 571 -46.28 -17.32 -10.35
CA VAL A 571 -45.03 -17.79 -9.75
C VAL A 571 -44.87 -17.19 -8.36
N ALA A 572 -44.30 -17.97 -7.44
CA ALA A 572 -43.74 -17.47 -6.19
C ALA A 572 -42.24 -17.79 -6.15
N TYR A 573 -41.45 -16.88 -5.59
CA TYR A 573 -40.03 -17.08 -5.27
C TYR A 573 -39.86 -17.10 -3.76
N ASP A 574 -39.11 -18.09 -3.29
CA ASP A 574 -38.76 -18.28 -1.88
C ASP A 574 -37.30 -17.87 -1.68
N PHE A 575 -37.05 -17.03 -0.68
CA PHE A 575 -35.73 -16.50 -0.32
C PHE A 575 -35.40 -16.88 1.12
N ARG A 576 -34.13 -17.09 1.45
CA ARG A 576 -33.72 -17.52 2.80
C ARG A 576 -34.02 -16.45 3.85
N SER A 577 -34.68 -16.86 4.94
CA SER A 577 -35.00 -16.01 6.09
C SER A 577 -33.86 -15.95 7.10
N SER A 578 -33.99 -15.12 8.13
CA SER A 578 -33.10 -15.09 9.30
C SER A 578 -33.08 -16.40 10.08
N GLN A 579 -34.12 -17.24 9.97
CA GLN A 579 -34.23 -18.56 10.58
C GLN A 579 -33.53 -19.66 9.75
N TYR A 580 -32.97 -19.38 8.57
CA TYR A 580 -32.26 -20.37 7.74
C TYR A 580 -31.03 -20.97 8.45
N GLN A 581 -30.88 -22.30 8.42
CA GLN A 581 -29.84 -23.09 9.13
C GLN A 581 -29.18 -24.16 8.23
N GLY A 582 -28.89 -23.82 6.97
CA GLY A 582 -28.29 -24.77 6.01
C GLY A 582 -26.85 -25.21 6.33
N VAL A 583 -26.30 -26.10 5.51
CA VAL A 583 -25.00 -26.78 5.73
C VAL A 583 -23.80 -25.83 5.89
N LEU A 584 -23.89 -24.61 5.33
CA LEU A 584 -22.88 -23.55 5.44
C LEU A 584 -23.24 -22.48 6.51
N GLY A 585 -24.19 -22.78 7.40
CA GLY A 585 -24.67 -21.88 8.45
C GLY A 585 -25.50 -20.69 7.93
N GLY A 586 -25.60 -19.64 8.74
CA GLY A 586 -26.41 -18.45 8.48
C GLY A 586 -25.89 -17.49 7.40
N LEU A 587 -24.92 -17.91 6.57
CA LEU A 587 -24.23 -17.04 5.60
C LEU A 587 -25.13 -16.46 4.51
N PHE A 588 -26.27 -17.10 4.24
CA PHE A 588 -27.21 -16.72 3.17
C PHE A 588 -28.51 -16.10 3.68
N ARG A 589 -28.58 -15.74 4.97
CA ARG A 589 -29.66 -14.95 5.57
C ARG A 589 -29.66 -13.53 5.00
N PRO A 590 -30.79 -12.78 5.03
CA PRO A 590 -30.85 -11.45 4.44
C PRO A 590 -29.80 -10.50 5.00
N GLN A 591 -29.28 -9.64 4.12
CA GLN A 591 -28.28 -8.64 4.47
C GLN A 591 -28.81 -7.24 4.21
N LEU A 592 -28.50 -6.31 5.11
CA LEU A 592 -28.55 -4.87 4.83
C LEU A 592 -27.12 -4.32 4.88
N ILE A 593 -26.66 -3.78 3.76
CA ILE A 593 -25.34 -3.20 3.56
C ILE A 593 -25.50 -1.68 3.55
N LEU A 594 -24.88 -0.98 4.50
CA LEU A 594 -25.05 0.46 4.74
C LEU A 594 -23.70 1.18 4.64
N SER A 595 -23.60 2.21 3.82
CA SER A 595 -22.49 3.17 3.81
C SER A 595 -22.97 4.51 4.36
N TYR A 596 -22.25 5.08 5.32
CA TYR A 596 -22.57 6.37 5.93
C TYR A 596 -21.32 7.18 6.29
N VAL A 597 -21.51 8.47 6.56
CA VAL A 597 -20.46 9.36 7.08
C VAL A 597 -20.89 10.10 8.34
N VAL A 598 -19.97 10.29 9.28
CA VAL A 598 -20.20 11.13 10.46
C VAL A 598 -19.95 12.60 10.08
N PRO A 599 -20.96 13.50 10.14
CA PRO A 599 -20.74 14.91 9.88
C PRO A 599 -19.91 15.57 11.00
N PRO A 600 -19.22 16.69 10.71
CA PRO A 600 -18.46 17.43 11.72
C PRO A 600 -19.38 17.93 12.83
N GLY A 601 -19.14 17.48 14.07
CA GLY A 601 -19.90 17.95 15.23
C GLY A 601 -19.63 19.43 15.54
N PRO A 602 -20.61 20.15 16.15
CA PRO A 602 -20.42 21.55 16.53
C PRO A 602 -19.28 21.67 17.55
N THR A 603 -18.24 22.44 17.21
CA THR A 603 -17.09 22.65 18.11
C THR A 603 -17.56 23.38 19.38
N PRO A 604 -17.33 22.84 20.59
CA PRO A 604 -17.72 23.52 21.82
C PRO A 604 -16.92 24.82 21.96
N THR A 605 -17.62 25.95 22.06
CA THR A 605 -16.99 27.26 22.21
C THR A 605 -16.27 27.33 23.57
N PRO A 606 -14.95 27.60 23.62
CA PRO A 606 -14.23 27.68 24.89
C PRO A 606 -14.72 28.87 25.71
N SER A 607 -15.17 28.60 26.93
CA SER A 607 -15.51 29.67 27.89
C SER A 607 -14.23 30.38 28.35
N ASN A 608 -14.22 31.72 28.28
CA ASN A 608 -13.04 32.54 28.55
C ASN A 608 -12.69 32.59 30.05
N THR A 609 -11.98 31.57 30.54
CA THR A 609 -11.28 31.62 31.83
C THR A 609 -10.22 32.72 31.78
N ARG A 610 -10.31 33.71 32.67
CA ARG A 610 -9.36 34.85 32.70
C ARG A 610 -8.00 34.40 33.22
N THR A 611 -6.97 34.44 32.38
CA THR A 611 -5.57 34.36 32.81
C THR A 611 -5.24 35.53 33.75
N PRO A 612 -4.67 35.29 34.95
CA PRO A 612 -4.30 36.37 35.86
C PRO A 612 -3.10 37.17 35.33
N THR A 613 -3.21 38.50 35.35
CA THR A 613 -2.13 39.40 34.91
C THR A 613 -0.96 39.36 35.88
N ALA A 614 0.23 39.00 35.39
CA ALA A 614 1.46 39.08 36.17
C ALA A 614 1.76 40.54 36.56
N THR A 615 1.82 40.82 37.86
CA THR A 615 2.18 42.14 38.39
C THR A 615 3.71 42.27 38.48
N PRO A 616 4.34 43.35 37.98
CA PRO A 616 5.80 43.44 37.93
C PRO A 616 6.43 43.64 39.31
N THR A 617 7.23 42.67 39.76
CA THR A 617 7.96 42.73 41.02
C THR A 617 9.10 43.75 40.95
N ARG A 618 8.95 44.87 41.66
CA ARG A 618 9.95 45.94 41.74
C ARG A 618 11.13 45.52 42.62
N LEU A 619 12.36 45.50 42.08
CA LEU A 619 13.57 45.37 42.90
C LEU A 619 13.72 46.59 43.83
N TRP A 620 14.13 46.32 45.06
CA TRP A 620 14.60 47.33 46.02
C TRP A 620 15.94 46.87 46.59
N THR A 621 16.90 47.79 46.68
CA THR A 621 18.19 47.58 47.35
C THR A 621 18.06 47.80 48.85
N TYR A 622 18.66 46.93 49.65
CA TYR A 622 18.69 47.07 51.10
C TYR A 622 19.79 48.04 51.56
N LEU A 623 19.41 48.98 52.42
CA LEU A 623 20.29 49.65 53.39
C LEU A 623 19.81 49.23 54.80
N PRO A 624 20.70 48.80 55.71
CA PRO A 624 20.29 48.24 56.99
C PRO A 624 20.08 49.32 58.06
N ILE A 625 19.03 49.17 58.87
CA ILE A 625 18.91 49.70 60.24
C ILE A 625 18.01 48.74 61.05
N VAL A 626 18.22 48.68 62.36
CA VAL A 626 17.72 47.63 63.26
C VAL A 626 16.54 48.15 64.09
N LEU A 627 15.47 47.34 64.25
CA LEU A 627 14.86 47.07 65.57
C LEU A 627 13.88 45.87 65.55
N ALA A 628 13.55 45.37 66.75
CA ALA A 628 12.89 44.08 66.99
C ALA A 628 11.35 44.15 67.09
N GLY A 629 10.68 43.00 67.00
CA GLY A 629 9.36 42.81 67.63
C GLY A 629 8.40 41.76 67.04
N TYR A 630 8.05 40.77 67.86
CA TYR A 630 6.75 40.04 67.93
C TYR A 630 6.26 39.11 66.79
N GLN A 631 6.09 37.85 67.20
CA GLN A 631 5.11 36.83 66.78
C GLN A 631 3.89 36.86 67.76
N PRO A 632 2.83 36.01 67.66
CA PRO A 632 2.25 35.26 66.52
C PRO A 632 0.68 35.36 66.48
N LEU A 633 0.02 34.67 65.53
CA LEU A 633 -1.19 33.85 65.82
C LEU A 633 -1.48 32.80 64.70
N LEU A 634 -2.39 31.85 64.95
CA LEU A 634 -2.64 30.64 64.14
C LEU A 634 -4.12 30.16 64.21
N LEU A 635 -4.46 29.20 63.33
CA LEU A 635 -5.64 28.30 63.31
C LEU A 635 -7.00 28.90 62.83
N PRO A 636 -7.99 28.08 62.43
CA PRO A 636 -7.92 27.04 61.37
C PRO A 636 -9.24 26.97 60.50
N SER A 637 -9.31 26.03 59.54
CA SER A 637 -10.47 25.10 59.31
C SER A 637 -10.59 24.61 57.85
N GLU A 638 -11.17 23.42 57.69
CA GLU A 638 -11.62 22.76 56.44
C GLU A 638 -13.11 23.15 56.13
N THR A 639 -13.88 22.64 55.13
CA THR A 639 -13.75 21.44 54.24
C THR A 639 -14.26 21.67 52.77
N PRO A 640 -15.25 20.95 52.18
CA PRO A 640 -15.04 19.92 51.14
C PRO A 640 -15.54 20.23 49.69
N THR A 641 -15.27 19.28 48.79
CA THR A 641 -15.67 19.16 47.37
C THR A 641 -17.20 19.08 47.14
N PRO A 642 -17.76 19.61 46.02
CA PRO A 642 -19.20 19.55 45.69
C PRO A 642 -19.63 18.28 44.91
N SER A 643 -20.95 18.09 44.83
CA SER A 643 -21.66 17.07 44.00
C SER A 643 -22.88 17.69 43.31
N SER A 644 -23.49 17.00 42.34
CA SER A 644 -24.50 17.55 41.39
C SER A 644 -25.87 16.87 41.42
N THR A 645 -26.96 17.62 41.17
CA THR A 645 -28.28 17.09 40.75
C THR A 645 -29.08 18.19 40.02
N ALA A 646 -30.07 17.85 39.18
CA ALA A 646 -30.91 18.81 38.45
C ALA A 646 -32.37 18.33 38.26
N MET A 647 -33.36 19.24 38.41
CA MET A 647 -34.81 19.05 38.11
C MET A 647 -35.57 20.42 38.19
N VAL A 648 -36.85 20.55 37.80
CA VAL A 648 -37.33 20.75 36.41
C VAL A 648 -38.74 21.44 36.38
N THR A 649 -39.08 22.13 35.27
CA THR A 649 -40.44 22.69 34.87
C THR A 649 -41.12 23.75 35.80
N PRO A 650 -42.38 24.22 35.55
CA PRO A 650 -42.73 25.36 34.67
C PRO A 650 -43.67 26.42 35.36
N PRO A 651 -44.26 27.45 34.67
CA PRO A 651 -45.55 27.31 33.93
C PRO A 651 -45.77 28.35 32.76
N THR A 652 -47.03 28.54 32.31
CA THR A 652 -47.45 29.19 31.04
C THR A 652 -48.40 30.41 31.20
N ALA A 653 -48.29 31.45 30.36
CA ALA A 653 -49.32 32.46 29.99
C ALA A 653 -48.84 33.41 28.84
N THR A 654 -49.60 34.31 28.17
CA THR A 654 -50.96 34.29 27.56
C THR A 654 -51.14 35.48 26.57
N GLU A 655 -51.81 35.23 25.43
CA GLU A 655 -52.48 36.10 24.40
C GLU A 655 -52.14 37.59 24.08
N THR A 656 -51.80 37.81 22.81
CA THR A 656 -52.51 38.63 21.77
C THR A 656 -52.88 40.13 21.98
N ALA A 657 -52.33 41.03 21.14
CA ALA A 657 -53.06 42.02 20.30
C ALA A 657 -52.11 42.92 19.44
N SER A 658 -52.64 43.65 18.45
CA SER A 658 -51.88 44.48 17.49
C SER A 658 -52.32 45.95 17.46
N SER A 659 -51.39 46.88 17.22
CA SER A 659 -51.67 48.16 16.53
C SER A 659 -50.39 48.80 15.96
N THR A 660 -50.51 49.51 14.83
CA THR A 660 -49.39 50.20 14.14
C THR A 660 -49.63 51.70 14.12
N ALA A 661 -48.62 52.52 14.47
CA ALA A 661 -48.64 53.97 14.27
C ALA A 661 -47.23 54.58 14.08
N THR A 662 -46.88 54.88 12.84
CA THR A 662 -45.83 55.84 12.41
C THR A 662 -46.38 57.27 12.62
N PRO A 663 -45.62 58.35 12.96
CA PRO A 663 -44.25 58.64 12.52
C PRO A 663 -43.28 59.29 13.55
N THR A 664 -42.02 59.47 13.13
CA THR A 664 -41.04 60.38 13.77
C THR A 664 -40.22 61.10 12.68
N PRO A 665 -39.98 62.43 12.77
CA PRO A 665 -39.32 63.18 11.70
C PRO A 665 -37.79 63.27 11.79
N THR A 666 -37.18 63.28 10.61
CA THR A 666 -36.07 64.14 10.17
C THR A 666 -34.93 64.48 11.15
N ARG A 667 -33.73 63.97 10.84
CA ARG A 667 -32.49 64.77 10.93
C ARG A 667 -31.71 64.71 9.60
N THR A 668 -31.60 65.86 8.95
CA THR A 668 -30.81 66.11 7.73
C THR A 668 -29.41 66.68 8.10
N PRO A 669 -28.45 66.86 7.17
CA PRO A 669 -27.37 65.90 7.06
C PRO A 669 -25.97 66.50 7.31
N THR A 670 -24.94 65.65 7.24
CA THR A 670 -23.58 66.07 6.85
C THR A 670 -23.16 65.22 5.66
N ALA A 671 -22.59 65.84 4.63
CA ALA A 671 -22.39 65.20 3.33
C ALA A 671 -21.08 64.39 3.25
N THR A 672 -21.16 63.19 2.67
CA THR A 672 -20.02 62.39 2.19
C THR A 672 -20.30 62.03 0.73
N ALA A 673 -19.28 62.10 -0.12
CA ALA A 673 -19.45 62.06 -1.58
C ALA A 673 -19.90 60.70 -2.13
N THR A 674 -20.79 60.73 -3.11
CA THR A 674 -21.18 59.57 -3.93
C THR A 674 -20.10 59.25 -4.96
N VAL A 675 -19.80 57.96 -5.15
CA VAL A 675 -19.01 57.47 -6.29
C VAL A 675 -19.91 56.56 -7.14
N THR A 676 -19.98 56.85 -8.44
CA THR A 676 -20.83 56.13 -9.41
C THR A 676 -20.40 54.66 -9.56
N ALA A 677 -21.37 53.75 -9.65
CA ALA A 677 -21.11 52.34 -9.88
C ALA A 677 -20.73 52.04 -11.34
N THR A 678 -19.63 51.31 -11.54
CA THR A 678 -19.24 50.66 -12.80
C THR A 678 -19.91 49.28 -12.87
N PRO A 679 -20.42 48.81 -14.03
CA PRO A 679 -21.15 47.55 -14.11
C PRO A 679 -20.29 46.33 -13.74
N THR A 680 -20.84 45.45 -12.91
CA THR A 680 -20.24 44.17 -12.52
C THR A 680 -20.16 43.23 -13.73
N ALA A 681 -18.97 42.70 -14.02
CA ALA A 681 -18.82 41.64 -15.03
C ALA A 681 -19.39 40.31 -14.51
N THR A 682 -20.20 39.64 -15.34
CA THR A 682 -20.69 38.28 -15.06
C THR A 682 -19.51 37.32 -14.95
N ALA A 683 -19.41 36.57 -13.85
CA ALA A 683 -18.37 35.58 -13.69
C ALA A 683 -18.60 34.37 -14.63
N THR A 684 -17.70 34.18 -15.58
CA THR A 684 -17.60 32.93 -16.35
C THR A 684 -17.30 31.77 -15.40
N VAL A 685 -17.96 30.62 -15.58
CA VAL A 685 -17.74 29.44 -14.75
C VAL A 685 -16.31 28.91 -14.95
N THR A 686 -15.45 29.08 -13.96
CA THR A 686 -14.15 28.43 -13.91
C THR A 686 -14.35 26.93 -13.72
N ALA A 687 -13.77 26.12 -14.60
CA ALA A 687 -13.88 24.66 -14.51
C ALA A 687 -13.21 24.14 -13.23
N THR A 688 -13.95 23.32 -12.47
CA THR A 688 -13.40 22.56 -11.34
C THR A 688 -12.25 21.68 -11.83
N ALA A 689 -11.10 21.71 -11.15
CA ALA A 689 -10.01 20.79 -11.45
C ALA A 689 -10.43 19.36 -11.13
N THR A 690 -10.62 18.54 -12.16
CA THR A 690 -10.93 17.10 -12.00
C THR A 690 -9.79 16.41 -11.23
N PRO A 691 -10.07 15.61 -10.20
CA PRO A 691 -9.04 14.84 -9.52
C PRO A 691 -8.35 13.90 -10.51
N ILE A 692 -7.03 13.73 -10.38
CA ILE A 692 -6.27 12.81 -11.23
C ILE A 692 -6.57 11.39 -10.76
N VAL A 693 -7.31 10.65 -11.58
CA VAL A 693 -7.67 9.25 -11.36
C VAL A 693 -6.66 8.35 -12.08
N THR A 694 -6.04 7.43 -11.33
CA THR A 694 -5.06 6.46 -11.82
C THR A 694 -5.69 5.07 -11.85
N THR A 695 -5.51 4.31 -12.95
CA THR A 695 -5.95 2.91 -13.05
C THR A 695 -4.74 1.99 -13.25
N VAL A 696 -4.67 0.92 -12.46
CA VAL A 696 -3.65 -0.13 -12.51
C VAL A 696 -4.32 -1.48 -12.75
N VAL A 697 -3.66 -2.37 -13.48
CA VAL A 697 -4.11 -3.75 -13.72
C VAL A 697 -3.04 -4.71 -13.17
N PHE A 698 -3.46 -5.65 -12.34
CA PHE A 698 -2.63 -6.73 -11.80
C PHE A 698 -3.04 -8.05 -12.46
N ARG A 699 -2.11 -8.67 -13.19
CA ARG A 699 -2.31 -9.89 -13.99
C ARG A 699 -0.99 -10.62 -14.15
N GLN A 700 -0.91 -11.84 -13.64
CA GLN A 700 0.33 -12.63 -13.56
C GLN A 700 1.05 -12.74 -14.91
N GLY A 701 2.31 -12.28 -14.95
CA GLY A 701 3.19 -12.33 -16.12
C GLY A 701 2.89 -11.31 -17.22
N SER A 702 2.11 -10.24 -16.96
CA SER A 702 1.83 -9.22 -17.99
C SER A 702 1.59 -7.79 -17.48
N ASN A 703 0.88 -7.61 -16.36
CA ASN A 703 0.55 -6.28 -15.81
C ASN A 703 0.65 -6.28 -14.28
N PRO A 704 1.05 -5.19 -13.60
CA PRO A 704 1.40 -3.85 -14.09
C PRO A 704 2.56 -3.78 -15.10
N TRP A 705 3.51 -4.71 -15.06
CA TRP A 705 4.61 -4.83 -16.03
C TRP A 705 4.76 -6.28 -16.56
N PRO A 706 5.44 -6.51 -17.70
CA PRO A 706 5.48 -7.81 -18.40
C PRO A 706 6.08 -9.02 -17.64
N SER A 707 6.53 -8.83 -16.40
CA SER A 707 7.12 -9.84 -15.53
C SER A 707 6.55 -9.78 -14.09
N TYR A 708 5.37 -9.18 -13.90
CA TYR A 708 4.70 -9.13 -12.60
C TYR A 708 4.42 -10.55 -12.07
N ASN A 709 5.02 -10.89 -10.94
CA ASN A 709 4.89 -12.16 -10.22
C ASN A 709 4.25 -11.92 -8.83
N GLY A 710 3.14 -11.19 -8.82
CA GLY A 710 2.42 -10.80 -7.60
C GLY A 710 1.04 -11.42 -7.46
N VAL A 711 0.65 -12.36 -8.34
CA VAL A 711 -0.50 -13.24 -8.06
C VAL A 711 0.03 -14.50 -7.39
N GLN A 712 -0.68 -14.96 -6.36
CA GLN A 712 -0.53 -16.28 -5.78
C GLN A 712 -1.92 -16.89 -5.70
N ASP A 713 -2.15 -18.05 -6.33
CA ASP A 713 -3.39 -18.79 -6.18
C ASP A 713 -3.16 -20.31 -6.09
N THR A 714 -4.19 -21.01 -5.62
CA THR A 714 -4.29 -22.48 -5.50
C THR A 714 -5.75 -22.83 -5.28
N TYR A 715 -6.09 -24.11 -5.23
CA TYR A 715 -7.30 -24.58 -4.55
C TYR A 715 -6.95 -25.57 -3.44
N ILE A 716 -7.89 -25.78 -2.52
CA ILE A 716 -7.83 -26.78 -1.45
C ILE A 716 -9.03 -27.71 -1.60
N SER A 717 -8.79 -29.02 -1.59
CA SER A 717 -9.80 -30.06 -1.82
C SER A 717 -9.87 -31.05 -0.66
N ASN A 718 -11.05 -31.55 -0.33
CA ASN A 718 -11.20 -32.84 0.37
C ASN A 718 -12.03 -33.86 -0.45
N LEU A 719 -12.22 -33.61 -1.75
CA LEU A 719 -13.19 -34.29 -2.61
C LEU A 719 -12.91 -35.79 -2.76
N ALA A 720 -11.67 -36.15 -3.09
CA ALA A 720 -11.18 -37.51 -3.12
C ALA A 720 -10.32 -37.88 -1.90
N GLN A 721 -10.04 -39.17 -1.72
CA GLN A 721 -9.27 -39.67 -0.58
C GLN A 721 -7.78 -39.30 -0.72
N GLY A 722 -7.29 -38.43 0.17
CA GLY A 722 -5.90 -37.93 0.19
C GLY A 722 -5.74 -36.49 -0.31
N ASP A 723 -6.74 -35.94 -1.00
CA ASP A 723 -6.79 -34.53 -1.42
C ASP A 723 -6.58 -33.57 -0.25
N ASP A 724 -7.06 -33.95 0.93
CA ASP A 724 -7.05 -33.15 2.15
C ASP A 724 -5.63 -32.79 2.64
N SER A 725 -4.66 -33.63 2.26
CA SER A 725 -3.22 -33.45 2.50
C SER A 725 -2.44 -32.99 1.26
N THR A 726 -3.11 -32.79 0.12
CA THR A 726 -2.50 -32.46 -1.18
C THR A 726 -2.52 -30.95 -1.43
N ASN A 727 -1.42 -30.43 -2.00
CA ASN A 727 -1.34 -29.05 -2.49
C ASN A 727 -1.59 -29.01 -4.01
N PHE A 728 -2.29 -27.97 -4.47
CA PHE A 728 -2.67 -27.79 -5.87
C PHE A 728 -2.14 -26.47 -6.48
N GLY A 729 -1.17 -25.80 -5.85
CA GLY A 729 -0.66 -24.47 -6.26
C GLY A 729 0.12 -24.44 -7.58
N ARG A 730 0.26 -25.58 -8.25
CA ARG A 730 0.85 -25.73 -9.60
C ARG A 730 -0.16 -26.16 -10.66
N SER A 731 -1.44 -26.24 -10.29
CA SER A 731 -2.53 -26.44 -11.23
C SER A 731 -2.67 -25.21 -12.13
N ASN A 732 -2.99 -25.42 -13.41
CA ASN A 732 -3.41 -24.32 -14.30
C ASN A 732 -4.88 -23.91 -14.10
N GLN A 733 -5.58 -24.58 -13.17
CA GLN A 733 -7.00 -24.45 -12.87
C GLN A 733 -7.24 -24.36 -11.35
N ILE A 734 -8.09 -23.44 -10.93
CA ILE A 734 -8.63 -23.33 -9.56
C ILE A 734 -10.00 -24.01 -9.57
N THR A 735 -10.15 -25.16 -8.91
CA THR A 735 -11.42 -25.88 -8.86
C THR A 735 -12.30 -25.37 -7.71
N LEU A 736 -13.60 -25.15 -7.99
CA LEU A 736 -14.63 -24.78 -7.04
C LEU A 736 -15.80 -25.76 -7.15
N HIS A 737 -16.22 -26.36 -6.02
CA HIS A 737 -17.35 -27.29 -6.00
C HIS A 737 -18.51 -26.73 -5.17
N SER A 738 -19.74 -26.82 -5.68
CA SER A 738 -20.95 -26.24 -5.05
C SER A 738 -21.32 -26.80 -3.67
N ASN A 739 -20.73 -27.93 -3.29
CA ASN A 739 -20.87 -28.58 -1.99
C ASN A 739 -19.81 -28.11 -0.96
N GLY A 740 -18.94 -27.17 -1.35
CA GLY A 740 -17.89 -26.59 -0.50
C GLY A 740 -16.65 -27.47 -0.30
N ARG A 741 -16.55 -28.63 -0.95
CA ARG A 741 -15.42 -29.57 -0.79
C ARG A 741 -14.17 -29.20 -1.59
N GLU A 742 -14.28 -28.24 -2.51
CA GLU A 742 -13.16 -27.60 -3.20
C GLU A 742 -13.34 -26.08 -3.16
N LEU A 743 -12.30 -25.39 -2.69
CA LEU A 743 -12.30 -23.95 -2.43
C LEU A 743 -11.03 -23.31 -3.01
N GLY A 744 -11.17 -22.18 -3.68
CA GLY A 744 -10.04 -21.44 -4.23
C GLY A 744 -9.41 -20.52 -3.18
N LEU A 745 -8.10 -20.33 -3.27
CA LEU A 745 -7.36 -19.31 -2.52
C LEU A 745 -6.62 -18.41 -3.53
N MET A 746 -6.66 -17.08 -3.34
CA MET A 746 -6.06 -16.13 -4.29
C MET A 746 -5.60 -14.84 -3.59
N ARG A 747 -4.41 -14.35 -3.93
CA ARG A 747 -3.86 -13.09 -3.41
C ARG A 747 -3.18 -12.28 -4.51
N PHE A 748 -3.35 -10.96 -4.47
CA PHE A 748 -2.66 -10.00 -5.33
C PHE A 748 -1.75 -9.11 -4.49
N ASP A 749 -0.52 -8.88 -4.95
CA ASP A 749 0.36 -7.85 -4.44
C ASP A 749 -0.01 -6.48 -5.02
N VAL A 750 -0.73 -5.69 -4.21
CA VAL A 750 -1.14 -4.31 -4.53
C VAL A 750 -0.17 -3.25 -3.99
N SER A 751 1.02 -3.64 -3.48
CA SER A 751 1.94 -2.74 -2.75
C SER A 751 2.51 -1.57 -3.55
N MET A 752 2.34 -1.54 -4.88
CA MET A 752 2.68 -0.38 -5.72
C MET A 752 1.68 0.79 -5.61
N ILE A 753 0.51 0.58 -5.01
CA ILE A 753 -0.47 1.65 -4.78
C ILE A 753 -0.09 2.37 -3.48
N PRO A 754 0.05 3.70 -3.46
CA PRO A 754 0.38 4.44 -2.24
C PRO A 754 -0.63 4.17 -1.10
N PRO A 755 -0.20 3.89 0.14
CA PRO A 755 -1.11 3.61 1.26
C PRO A 755 -2.10 4.73 1.63
N THR A 756 -1.89 5.95 1.12
CA THR A 756 -2.79 7.11 1.26
C THR A 756 -3.92 7.12 0.23
N SER A 757 -3.84 6.31 -0.82
CA SER A 757 -4.70 6.43 -1.99
C SER A 757 -6.13 6.01 -1.70
N THR A 758 -7.07 6.85 -2.13
CA THR A 758 -8.51 6.57 -2.06
C THR A 758 -8.89 5.70 -3.25
N ILE A 759 -9.27 4.44 -3.00
CA ILE A 759 -9.68 3.50 -4.03
C ILE A 759 -11.10 3.84 -4.49
N VAL A 760 -11.21 4.29 -5.74
CA VAL A 760 -12.47 4.60 -6.41
C VAL A 760 -13.16 3.31 -6.88
N SER A 761 -12.38 2.29 -7.25
CA SER A 761 -12.91 0.98 -7.66
C SER A 761 -11.84 -0.11 -7.55
N GLY A 762 -12.19 -1.26 -6.98
CA GLY A 762 -11.46 -2.52 -7.10
C GLY A 762 -12.34 -3.57 -7.80
N ARG A 763 -11.84 -4.17 -8.89
CA ARG A 763 -12.58 -5.12 -9.73
C ARG A 763 -11.75 -6.36 -10.04
N LEU A 764 -12.09 -7.50 -9.45
CA LEU A 764 -11.49 -8.79 -9.81
C LEU A 764 -12.32 -9.44 -10.91
N THR A 765 -11.69 -9.81 -12.03
CA THR A 765 -12.29 -10.65 -13.06
C THR A 765 -11.72 -12.06 -13.00
N LEU A 766 -12.59 -13.07 -13.00
CA LEU A 766 -12.27 -14.50 -13.03
C LEU A 766 -12.98 -15.16 -14.21
N CYS A 767 -12.30 -16.07 -14.93
CA CYS A 767 -12.80 -16.70 -16.15
C CYS A 767 -12.93 -18.23 -16.01
N VAL A 768 -14.01 -18.80 -16.53
CA VAL A 768 -14.30 -20.24 -16.50
C VAL A 768 -13.56 -20.97 -17.62
N ASP A 769 -12.84 -22.03 -17.29
CA ASP A 769 -12.19 -22.92 -18.25
C ASP A 769 -13.03 -24.16 -18.55
N SER A 770 -13.66 -24.75 -17.54
CA SER A 770 -14.58 -25.89 -17.69
C SER A 770 -15.56 -26.00 -16.52
N ARG A 771 -16.57 -26.86 -16.65
CA ARG A 771 -17.56 -27.17 -15.60
C ARG A 771 -18.17 -28.55 -15.80
N SER A 772 -18.61 -29.20 -14.72
CA SER A 772 -19.20 -30.55 -14.79
C SER A 772 -20.68 -30.59 -15.18
N GLY A 773 -21.39 -29.45 -15.13
CA GLY A 773 -22.82 -29.37 -15.43
C GLY A 773 -23.28 -28.00 -15.93
N VAL A 774 -24.54 -27.91 -16.37
CA VAL A 774 -25.13 -26.66 -16.91
C VAL A 774 -25.62 -25.67 -15.84
N ILE A 775 -25.68 -26.11 -14.58
CA ILE A 775 -26.19 -25.34 -13.44
C ILE A 775 -25.24 -24.19 -13.10
N PRO A 776 -25.72 -22.94 -12.94
CA PRO A 776 -24.88 -21.82 -12.53
C PRO A 776 -24.28 -22.01 -11.13
N LEU A 777 -23.02 -21.60 -10.95
CA LEU A 777 -22.33 -21.60 -9.66
C LEU A 777 -22.19 -20.16 -9.17
N VAL A 778 -22.68 -19.86 -7.96
CA VAL A 778 -22.37 -18.59 -7.30
C VAL A 778 -21.08 -18.72 -6.53
N VAL A 779 -20.11 -17.88 -6.88
CA VAL A 779 -18.84 -17.77 -6.15
C VAL A 779 -18.99 -16.66 -5.12
N ASN A 780 -18.79 -17.02 -3.85
CA ASN A 780 -18.72 -16.11 -2.73
C ASN A 780 -17.23 -15.87 -2.41
N ILE A 781 -16.81 -14.62 -2.41
CA ILE A 781 -15.43 -14.22 -2.12
C ILE A 781 -15.34 -13.72 -0.68
N HIS A 782 -14.54 -14.40 0.14
CA HIS A 782 -14.28 -14.06 1.54
C HIS A 782 -12.88 -13.46 1.68
N GLU A 783 -12.72 -12.47 2.55
CA GLU A 783 -11.39 -12.04 3.00
C GLU A 783 -10.76 -13.14 3.88
N VAL A 784 -9.50 -13.47 3.64
CA VAL A 784 -8.74 -14.43 4.45
C VAL A 784 -8.05 -13.69 5.60
N LEU A 785 -8.07 -14.29 6.80
CA LEU A 785 -7.48 -13.73 8.02
C LEU A 785 -6.19 -14.46 8.42
N ARG A 786 -6.09 -15.76 8.15
CA ARG A 786 -4.87 -16.56 8.41
C ARG A 786 -3.87 -16.45 7.24
N PRO A 787 -2.57 -16.17 7.48
CA PRO A 787 -1.55 -16.27 6.44
C PRO A 787 -1.46 -17.69 5.87
N TRP A 788 -1.35 -17.80 4.54
CA TRP A 788 -1.15 -19.06 3.81
C TRP A 788 -0.05 -18.91 2.75
N VAL A 789 0.41 -20.02 2.19
CA VAL A 789 1.45 -20.10 1.14
C VAL A 789 0.96 -20.99 0.00
N ALA A 790 1.04 -20.52 -1.24
CA ALA A 790 0.39 -21.19 -2.39
C ALA A 790 0.91 -22.60 -2.69
N ASP A 791 2.23 -22.84 -2.65
CA ASP A 791 2.83 -24.18 -2.80
C ASP A 791 2.69 -25.09 -1.55
N GLU A 792 2.13 -24.61 -0.44
CA GLU A 792 2.03 -25.37 0.83
C GLU A 792 0.60 -25.58 1.34
N ALA A 793 -0.37 -24.76 0.89
CA ALA A 793 -1.73 -24.81 1.39
C ALA A 793 -2.47 -26.08 0.93
N THR A 794 -3.19 -26.70 1.86
CA THR A 794 -4.01 -27.90 1.69
C THR A 794 -5.36 -27.69 2.40
N TRP A 795 -6.26 -28.67 2.35
CA TRP A 795 -7.50 -28.60 3.14
C TRP A 795 -7.23 -28.56 4.64
N LEU A 796 -6.18 -29.24 5.11
CA LEU A 796 -5.81 -29.32 6.53
C LEU A 796 -4.88 -28.16 6.97
N GLN A 797 -4.04 -27.61 6.09
CA GLN A 797 -3.01 -26.63 6.45
C GLN A 797 -3.00 -25.38 5.58
N ALA A 798 -2.73 -24.22 6.17
CA ALA A 798 -2.55 -22.95 5.47
C ALA A 798 -1.12 -22.78 4.94
N ALA A 799 -0.16 -23.31 5.68
CA ALA A 799 1.26 -23.41 5.35
C ALA A 799 1.85 -24.62 6.08
N ALA A 800 3.05 -25.06 5.74
CA ALA A 800 3.65 -26.28 6.28
C ALA A 800 3.77 -26.24 7.82
N GLY A 801 3.07 -27.13 8.51
CA GLY A 801 2.99 -27.18 9.97
C GLY A 801 2.06 -26.15 10.63
N TRP A 802 1.37 -25.33 9.83
CA TRP A 802 0.41 -24.32 10.28
C TRP A 802 -1.01 -24.71 9.84
N PRO A 803 -1.77 -25.45 10.67
CA PRO A 803 -3.13 -25.87 10.33
C PRO A 803 -4.07 -24.67 10.18
N TRP A 804 -5.17 -24.84 9.45
CA TRP A 804 -6.36 -23.99 9.61
C TRP A 804 -6.98 -24.24 11.00
N ALA A 805 -7.71 -23.27 11.57
CA ALA A 805 -8.44 -23.52 12.82
C ALA A 805 -9.61 -24.50 12.61
N ILE A 806 -10.22 -24.48 11.42
CA ILE A 806 -11.11 -25.54 10.93
C ILE A 806 -10.69 -25.89 9.50
N PRO A 807 -10.50 -27.19 9.16
CA PRO A 807 -10.18 -27.62 7.80
C PRO A 807 -11.11 -27.03 6.73
N GLY A 808 -10.54 -26.74 5.55
CA GLY A 808 -11.20 -25.94 4.51
C GLY A 808 -11.20 -24.44 4.78
N ALA A 809 -10.27 -23.96 5.62
CA ALA A 809 -10.19 -22.56 6.09
C ALA A 809 -11.52 -22.02 6.67
N ALA A 810 -12.31 -22.89 7.29
CA ALA A 810 -13.68 -22.59 7.69
C ALA A 810 -13.77 -21.80 9.02
N GLY A 811 -12.68 -21.71 9.80
CA GLY A 811 -12.69 -21.09 11.13
C GLY A 811 -12.88 -19.57 11.11
N ALA A 812 -13.44 -19.01 12.18
CA ALA A 812 -13.60 -17.56 12.35
C ALA A 812 -12.27 -16.77 12.40
N THR A 813 -11.16 -17.46 12.69
CA THR A 813 -9.78 -16.91 12.60
C THR A 813 -9.13 -17.13 11.23
N ASP A 814 -9.76 -17.91 10.36
CA ASP A 814 -9.19 -18.35 9.08
C ASP A 814 -9.68 -17.46 7.95
N LYS A 815 -10.99 -17.18 7.93
CA LYS A 815 -11.64 -16.25 7.00
C LYS A 815 -12.72 -15.39 7.66
N VAL A 816 -12.95 -14.23 7.07
CA VAL A 816 -14.12 -13.38 7.30
C VAL A 816 -15.37 -14.15 6.84
N GLN A 817 -16.31 -14.37 7.76
CA GLN A 817 -17.37 -15.37 7.52
C GLN A 817 -18.41 -14.95 6.48
N SER A 818 -19.00 -13.75 6.55
CA SER A 818 -19.75 -13.17 5.44
C SER A 818 -18.82 -12.88 4.24
N PRO A 819 -19.26 -13.07 2.99
CA PRO A 819 -18.47 -12.69 1.82
C PRO A 819 -18.37 -11.16 1.67
N VAL A 820 -17.29 -10.73 1.03
CA VAL A 820 -17.03 -9.34 0.60
C VAL A 820 -17.66 -9.06 -0.78
N SER A 821 -17.78 -10.08 -1.62
CA SER A 821 -18.38 -9.99 -2.95
C SER A 821 -18.96 -11.34 -3.36
N SER A 822 -19.99 -11.35 -4.22
CA SER A 822 -20.53 -12.57 -4.81
C SER A 822 -21.01 -12.32 -6.24
N ASN A 823 -20.77 -13.28 -7.14
CA ASN A 823 -21.28 -13.23 -8.51
C ASN A 823 -21.45 -14.65 -9.09
N THR A 824 -22.21 -14.78 -10.18
CA THR A 824 -22.65 -16.05 -10.76
C THR A 824 -21.84 -16.41 -12.01
N LEU A 825 -21.32 -17.64 -12.05
CA LEU A 825 -20.66 -18.23 -13.22
C LEU A 825 -21.65 -19.09 -13.99
N THR A 826 -21.98 -18.70 -15.22
CA THR A 826 -23.12 -19.26 -15.98
C THR A 826 -22.76 -20.22 -17.11
N GLN A 827 -21.53 -20.15 -17.64
CA GLN A 827 -21.05 -20.97 -18.76
C GLN A 827 -19.52 -20.99 -18.86
N VAL A 828 -18.98 -21.85 -19.72
CA VAL A 828 -17.56 -21.90 -20.10
C VAL A 828 -17.18 -20.64 -20.89
N ASP A 829 -15.92 -20.21 -20.81
CA ASP A 829 -15.34 -19.00 -21.42
C ASP A 829 -15.96 -17.65 -20.99
N ALA A 830 -17.07 -17.66 -20.26
CA ALA A 830 -17.54 -16.49 -19.55
C ALA A 830 -16.58 -16.11 -18.41
N CYS A 831 -16.51 -14.81 -18.13
CA CYS A 831 -15.84 -14.28 -16.96
C CYS A 831 -16.84 -13.48 -16.12
N ALA A 832 -16.78 -13.63 -14.80
CA ALA A 832 -17.51 -12.79 -13.85
C ALA A 832 -16.59 -11.74 -13.24
N GLU A 833 -17.18 -10.60 -12.85
CA GLU A 833 -16.47 -9.51 -12.17
C GLU A 833 -17.02 -9.32 -10.75
N PHE A 834 -16.10 -9.11 -9.80
CA PHE A 834 -16.39 -9.01 -8.37
C PHE A 834 -15.90 -7.65 -7.86
N ASP A 835 -16.78 -6.93 -7.16
CA ASP A 835 -16.43 -5.67 -6.52
C ASP A 835 -15.67 -5.95 -5.21
N LEU A 836 -14.39 -5.56 -5.17
CA LEU A 836 -13.52 -5.68 -4.00
C LEU A 836 -13.07 -4.31 -3.49
N THR A 837 -13.72 -3.22 -3.90
CA THR A 837 -13.32 -1.83 -3.59
C THR A 837 -12.97 -1.59 -2.11
N PRO A 838 -13.83 -1.93 -1.11
CA PRO A 838 -13.49 -1.70 0.30
C PRO A 838 -12.35 -2.59 0.83
N LEU A 839 -12.16 -3.77 0.25
CA LEU A 839 -11.12 -4.72 0.65
C LEU A 839 -9.75 -4.36 0.05
N VAL A 840 -9.72 -3.92 -1.22
CA VAL A 840 -8.51 -3.32 -1.80
C VAL A 840 -8.15 -2.03 -1.06
N GLN A 841 -9.14 -1.25 -0.61
CA GLN A 841 -8.91 -0.07 0.22
C GLN A 841 -8.31 -0.42 1.59
N SER A 842 -8.69 -1.53 2.22
CA SER A 842 -8.09 -1.97 3.49
C SER A 842 -6.67 -2.54 3.29
N TRP A 843 -6.44 -3.28 2.21
CA TRP A 843 -5.10 -3.78 1.84
C TRP A 843 -4.11 -2.66 1.50
N VAL A 844 -4.57 -1.57 0.87
CA VAL A 844 -3.71 -0.43 0.53
C VAL A 844 -3.36 0.38 1.79
N HIS A 845 -4.34 0.71 2.65
CA HIS A 845 -4.05 1.37 3.93
C HIS A 845 -3.22 0.50 4.89
N ASN A 846 -3.43 -0.81 4.88
CA ASN A 846 -2.73 -1.77 5.72
C ASN A 846 -2.28 -3.00 4.89
N PRO A 847 -1.10 -2.95 4.26
CA PRO A 847 -0.55 -4.06 3.50
C PRO A 847 -0.42 -5.36 4.30
N THR A 848 -0.30 -5.28 5.64
CA THR A 848 -0.23 -6.48 6.48
C THR A 848 -1.58 -7.20 6.61
N ALA A 849 -2.72 -6.54 6.36
CA ALA A 849 -4.03 -7.18 6.33
C ALA A 849 -4.23 -8.09 5.10
N ASN A 850 -3.48 -7.86 4.01
CA ASN A 850 -3.63 -8.62 2.77
C ASN A 850 -3.14 -10.08 2.91
N LYS A 851 -4.04 -10.96 3.35
CA LYS A 851 -3.92 -12.42 3.18
C LYS A 851 -4.70 -12.92 1.96
N GLY A 852 -5.22 -12.03 1.13
CA GLY A 852 -6.00 -12.39 -0.06
C GLY A 852 -7.41 -12.91 0.27
N LEU A 853 -7.85 -13.85 -0.57
CA LEU A 853 -9.25 -14.20 -0.82
C LEU A 853 -9.44 -15.72 -0.74
N LEU A 854 -10.59 -16.14 -0.20
CA LEU A 854 -11.11 -17.49 -0.36
C LEU A 854 -12.36 -17.46 -1.23
N LEU A 855 -12.40 -18.33 -2.23
CA LEU A 855 -13.46 -18.45 -3.22
C LEU A 855 -14.27 -19.70 -2.87
N ALA A 856 -15.54 -19.52 -2.50
CA ALA A 856 -16.46 -20.59 -2.14
C ALA A 856 -17.61 -20.70 -3.15
N GLY A 857 -17.66 -21.81 -3.90
CA GLY A 857 -18.74 -22.10 -4.83
C GLY A 857 -19.99 -22.64 -4.11
N VAL A 858 -21.17 -22.16 -4.48
CA VAL A 858 -22.48 -22.67 -4.04
C VAL A 858 -23.46 -22.69 -5.20
N ALA A 859 -24.29 -23.74 -5.29
CA ALA A 859 -25.34 -23.89 -6.28
C ALA A 859 -26.50 -24.73 -5.70
N LEU A 860 -27.60 -24.84 -6.45
CA LEU A 860 -28.80 -25.60 -6.10
C LEU A 860 -28.61 -27.12 -6.15
N SER A 861 -27.56 -27.57 -6.83
CA SER A 861 -27.21 -28.98 -6.98
C SER A 861 -25.69 -29.12 -7.02
N ASP A 862 -25.24 -30.38 -7.01
CA ASP A 862 -23.83 -30.72 -7.14
C ASP A 862 -23.30 -30.31 -8.54
N VAL A 863 -22.30 -29.41 -8.57
CA VAL A 863 -21.62 -28.95 -9.78
C VAL A 863 -20.21 -28.43 -9.43
N GLU A 864 -19.27 -28.69 -10.33
CA GLU A 864 -17.86 -28.33 -10.25
C GLU A 864 -17.58 -27.29 -11.36
N TYR A 865 -16.83 -26.23 -11.05
CA TYR A 865 -16.33 -25.25 -12.03
C TYR A 865 -14.82 -25.11 -11.86
N ARG A 866 -14.10 -25.04 -12.98
CA ARG A 866 -12.65 -24.79 -13.01
C ARG A 866 -12.40 -23.40 -13.55
N LEU A 867 -11.78 -22.56 -12.74
CA LEU A 867 -11.37 -21.20 -13.11
C LEU A 867 -9.92 -21.22 -13.57
N ARG A 868 -9.54 -20.28 -14.44
CA ARG A 868 -8.15 -20.16 -14.93
C ARG A 868 -7.27 -19.56 -13.83
N SER A 869 -6.17 -20.23 -13.49
CA SER A 869 -5.24 -19.81 -12.42
C SER A 869 -4.18 -18.80 -12.90
N SER A 870 -3.28 -18.40 -12.00
CA SER A 870 -2.07 -17.61 -12.28
C SER A 870 -1.15 -18.30 -13.33
N GLU A 871 -1.14 -19.62 -13.38
CA GLU A 871 -0.26 -20.45 -14.22
C GLU A 871 -0.82 -20.63 -15.64
N TYR A 872 -2.13 -20.41 -15.83
CA TYR A 872 -2.84 -20.70 -17.10
C TYR A 872 -2.12 -20.15 -18.34
N ALA A 873 -1.92 -20.98 -19.37
CA ALA A 873 -0.97 -20.69 -20.44
C ALA A 873 -1.27 -19.41 -21.23
N ALA A 874 -2.55 -19.12 -21.50
CA ALA A 874 -2.95 -17.89 -22.18
C ALA A 874 -3.13 -16.75 -21.17
N GLN A 875 -2.10 -15.88 -21.07
CA GLN A 875 -2.04 -14.78 -20.09
C GLN A 875 -3.28 -13.88 -20.05
N SER A 876 -3.95 -13.68 -21.19
CA SER A 876 -5.18 -12.88 -21.35
C SER A 876 -6.38 -13.38 -20.55
N TYR A 877 -6.39 -14.67 -20.17
CA TYR A 877 -7.49 -15.29 -19.41
C TYR A 877 -7.15 -15.62 -17.96
N ARG A 878 -5.92 -15.35 -17.50
CA ARG A 878 -5.51 -15.41 -16.08
C ARG A 878 -6.37 -14.47 -15.21
N PRO A 879 -6.39 -14.64 -13.88
CA PRO A 879 -7.03 -13.70 -12.95
C PRO A 879 -6.51 -12.26 -13.16
N LYS A 880 -7.44 -11.29 -13.11
CA LYS A 880 -7.15 -9.88 -13.38
C LYS A 880 -7.84 -9.00 -12.35
N LEU A 881 -7.06 -8.37 -11.46
CA LEU A 881 -7.54 -7.32 -10.57
C LEU A 881 -7.27 -5.96 -11.22
N VAL A 882 -8.32 -5.15 -11.45
CA VAL A 882 -8.21 -3.75 -11.87
C VAL A 882 -8.47 -2.87 -10.66
N VAL A 883 -7.60 -1.91 -10.40
CA VAL A 883 -7.74 -0.96 -9.30
C VAL A 883 -7.65 0.46 -9.84
N THR A 884 -8.69 1.26 -9.58
CA THR A 884 -8.77 2.67 -9.93
C THR A 884 -8.76 3.48 -8.63
N TYR A 885 -7.87 4.47 -8.53
CA TYR A 885 -7.65 5.24 -7.30
C TYR A 885 -7.31 6.70 -7.56
N ILE A 886 -7.50 7.54 -6.54
CA ILE A 886 -6.96 8.90 -6.45
C ILE A 886 -5.74 8.81 -5.51
N PRO A 887 -4.53 9.20 -5.96
CA PRO A 887 -3.26 9.01 -5.22
C PRO A 887 -3.22 9.58 -3.79
#